data_AF-A0ABD0WPI8-F1
#
_entry.id   AF-A0ABD0WPI8-F1
#
_cell.length_a   1.000
_cell.length_b   1.000
_cell.length_c   1.000
_cell.angle_alpha   90.00
_cell.angle_beta   90.00
_cell.angle_gamma   90.00
#
_symmetry.space_group_name_H-M   'P 1'
#
loop_
_entity.id
_entity.type
_entity.pdbx_description
1 polymer ?
#
loop_
_entity_poly.entity_id
_entity_poly.type
_entity_poly.pdbx_seq_one_letter_code
_entity_poly.pdbx_strand_id
1 'polypeptide(L)'
;MASSVGNVADSTGLAELAHREYQSGDFEAAERHCMQLWRQEPDNTGVLLLLSSIHFQCRRLDRSAHFSTLAIKQNPMLAEAYSNLGNVYKERGQLQEAIEHYRHALRLKPDFIDGYINLAAALVAAGDMEGAVQAYVSALQYNPDLYCVRSDLGNLLKALGRLEEAKKVVTAAAARPLTQSKLYGNGFVTATKREHLMNSSYVMPQHEAPCLGASFEERRNKTRKVKKKKKSTACYLKAIETQPNFAVAWSNLGCVFNAQGEIWLAIHHFEKAVTLDPNFLDAYINLGNVLKEARIFDRAVAGYLRALSLSPNHAVVHGNLACVYYEQGLIDLAIDTYRRAIELQPHFPDAYCNLANALKEKGNVSEAEECYNTALRLCPTHADSLNNLANIKREQGNIEDAVQLYRKALEVFPEFAAAHSNLASVLQQQGKLQEALMHYKEAIRISPTFADAYSNMGNTLKEMQDVQGALQCYTRAIQINPAFADAHSNLASIHKDSGNIPEAIASYRTALKLKPDFPDAYCNLAHCLQIVCDWTDYDERMKKLVSIVADQLDKNRLPSVHPHHSMLYPLSHGFRKAIAERHGNLCLDKINALHKPAYEHPKDLKASGGRLRVGYVSSDFGNHPTSHLMQSIPGMHNSEKFEVFCYALSPDDNTNFRVKVVAEAHHFTDLSQIPCNGKAADRMNQDGLHILVNMNGYTKGARNELFALRPAPIQCMWLGYPGTSGAPFMDYIVSDKETSPVDVAEQYSEKLAYMPHTFFIGDHANMFPHLKKKAVIDFKSNGHIFDNRIVLNGIDLKAFLDSLPDVKVVKMQCESGDSGAADANLTMPVIPMNTAAEAIINMINQGQIQVTINGFTVSNGLATTQINNKAATGEEVPRTIVVTTRSQYGLPEDSIVYCNFNQLYKIDPPTLQMWANILKRVPNSVLWLLRFPAVGEPNIQQYAQNFGLPGSRIIFSPVAPKEEHVRRGQLADVCLDTPLCNGHTTGMDVLWAGTPMVTMPGETLASRVAASQLQCLGCPELIAHTRQDYEDVAVKLGSDMEYLKVVRSRVWKQRICSPLFNTKQYTMDLENLYLQMWERHASGNKPDHLVNLQPIESSESS
;
A
#
# COMPACT_ATOMS: atom_id res chain seq x y z
N MET A 1 -27.18 9.26 -62.45
CA MET A 1 -28.49 9.10 -61.80
C MET A 1 -28.23 8.61 -60.40
N ALA A 2 -28.22 9.50 -59.40
CA ALA A 2 -29.34 9.69 -58.46
C ALA A 2 -29.62 8.40 -57.67
N SER A 3 -29.44 8.33 -56.35
CA SER A 3 -29.96 9.27 -55.36
C SER A 3 -29.17 9.25 -54.05
N SER A 4 -28.91 10.46 -53.58
CA SER A 4 -28.64 10.83 -52.20
C SER A 4 -29.90 10.69 -51.34
N VAL A 5 -29.80 10.00 -50.21
CA VAL A 5 -30.64 10.29 -49.04
C VAL A 5 -29.70 10.41 -47.85
N GLY A 6 -29.43 11.65 -47.46
CA GLY A 6 -28.69 11.96 -46.26
C GLY A 6 -29.51 11.59 -45.03
N ASN A 7 -28.96 10.74 -44.17
CA ASN A 7 -29.40 10.66 -42.78
C ASN A 7 -28.82 11.87 -42.07
N VAL A 8 -29.59 12.96 -42.05
CA VAL A 8 -29.52 13.93 -40.95
C VAL A 8 -30.00 13.15 -39.73
N ALA A 9 -29.04 12.59 -38.97
CA ALA A 9 -29.33 12.12 -37.63
C ALA A 9 -29.90 13.32 -36.86
N ASP A 10 -31.10 13.16 -36.32
CA ASP A 10 -31.84 14.18 -35.58
C ASP A 10 -30.92 14.80 -34.52
N SER A 11 -30.42 16.03 -34.77
CA SER A 11 -29.44 16.71 -33.90
C SER A 11 -29.97 16.87 -32.48
N THR A 12 -31.30 16.98 -32.36
CA THR A 12 -32.06 16.97 -31.11
C THR A 12 -31.91 15.66 -30.33
N GLY A 13 -32.03 14.51 -31.02
CA GLY A 13 -31.91 13.19 -30.40
C GLY A 13 -30.48 12.88 -29.93
N LEU A 14 -29.47 13.33 -30.69
CA LEU A 14 -28.07 13.14 -30.32
C LEU A 14 -27.65 14.02 -29.12
N ALA A 15 -28.20 15.24 -29.02
CA ALA A 15 -27.96 16.13 -27.89
C ALA A 15 -28.60 15.62 -26.58
N GLU A 16 -29.81 15.06 -26.64
CA GLU A 16 -30.45 14.42 -25.48
C GLU A 16 -29.72 13.14 -25.04
N LEU A 17 -29.17 12.39 -26.01
CA LEU A 17 -28.36 11.21 -25.72
C LEU A 17 -27.07 11.59 -24.99
N ALA A 18 -26.34 12.59 -25.49
CA ALA A 18 -25.12 13.08 -24.85
C ALA A 18 -25.37 13.60 -23.42
N HIS A 19 -26.50 14.28 -23.17
CA HIS A 19 -26.88 14.71 -21.82
C HIS A 19 -27.20 13.52 -20.90
N ARG A 20 -27.89 12.49 -21.40
CA ARG A 20 -28.17 11.27 -20.62
C ARG A 20 -26.90 10.50 -20.28
N GLU A 21 -25.99 10.36 -21.25
CA GLU A 21 -24.69 9.71 -21.04
C GLU A 21 -23.86 10.48 -19.99
N TYR A 22 -23.81 11.81 -20.10
CA TYR A 22 -23.18 12.66 -19.09
C TYR A 22 -23.77 12.48 -17.68
N GLN A 23 -25.11 12.45 -17.56
CA GLN A 23 -25.79 12.23 -16.28
C GLN A 23 -25.56 10.81 -15.71
N SER A 24 -25.34 9.82 -16.58
CA SER A 24 -25.01 8.45 -16.17
C SER A 24 -23.53 8.24 -15.83
N GLY A 25 -22.67 9.23 -16.08
CA GLY A 25 -21.22 9.17 -15.83
C GLY A 25 -20.40 8.58 -16.98
N ASP A 26 -21.00 8.30 -18.15
CA ASP A 26 -20.29 7.84 -19.35
C ASP A 26 -19.75 9.03 -20.14
N PHE A 27 -18.66 9.60 -19.64
CA PHE A 27 -18.07 10.82 -20.19
C PHE A 27 -17.39 10.62 -21.56
N GLU A 28 -16.94 9.40 -21.88
CA GLU A 28 -16.32 9.11 -23.18
C GLU A 28 -17.36 9.02 -24.31
N ALA A 29 -18.50 8.38 -24.05
CA ALA A 29 -19.62 8.38 -25.00
C ALA A 29 -20.19 9.79 -25.18
N ALA A 30 -20.40 10.52 -24.08
CA ALA A 30 -20.87 11.89 -24.11
C ALA A 30 -19.90 12.81 -24.88
N GLU A 31 -18.58 12.68 -24.67
CA GLU A 31 -17.57 13.45 -25.43
C GLU A 31 -17.66 13.16 -26.93
N ARG A 32 -17.74 11.88 -27.33
CA ARG A 32 -17.83 11.50 -28.75
C ARG A 32 -19.04 12.13 -29.42
N HIS A 33 -20.21 12.04 -28.79
CA HIS A 33 -21.45 12.60 -29.34
C HIS A 33 -21.45 14.14 -29.34
N CYS A 34 -20.94 14.78 -28.28
CA CYS A 34 -20.78 16.23 -28.24
C CYS A 34 -19.76 16.75 -29.27
N MET A 35 -18.64 16.07 -29.50
CA MET A 35 -17.66 16.44 -30.52
C MET A 35 -18.23 16.27 -31.93
N GLN A 36 -19.11 15.29 -32.15
CA GLN A 36 -19.83 15.12 -33.41
C GLN A 36 -20.81 16.27 -33.66
N LEU A 37 -21.58 16.67 -32.63
CA LEU A 37 -22.48 17.82 -32.70
C LEU A 37 -21.71 19.13 -32.94
N TRP A 38 -20.60 19.32 -32.23
CA TRP A 38 -19.78 20.54 -32.37
C TRP A 38 -19.15 20.67 -33.76
N ARG A 39 -18.79 19.57 -34.44
CA ARG A 39 -18.32 19.62 -35.84
C ARG A 39 -19.41 20.06 -36.83
N GLN A 40 -20.67 19.80 -36.51
CA GLN A 40 -21.82 20.17 -37.35
C GLN A 40 -22.31 21.57 -37.03
N GLU A 41 -22.29 21.97 -35.75
CA GLU A 41 -22.70 23.27 -35.25
C GLU A 41 -21.63 23.85 -34.30
N PRO A 42 -20.54 24.42 -34.84
CA PRO A 42 -19.41 24.93 -34.03
C PRO A 42 -19.79 26.03 -33.04
N ASP A 43 -20.89 26.72 -33.33
CA ASP A 43 -21.41 27.88 -32.60
C ASP A 43 -22.48 27.50 -31.56
N ASN A 44 -22.78 26.21 -31.39
CA ASN A 44 -23.78 25.75 -30.43
C ASN A 44 -23.27 25.85 -28.99
N THR A 45 -23.68 26.91 -28.30
CA THR A 45 -23.25 27.22 -26.92
C THR A 45 -23.64 26.14 -25.90
N GLY A 46 -24.75 25.42 -26.10
CA GLY A 46 -25.15 24.31 -25.22
C GLY A 46 -24.19 23.12 -25.31
N VAL A 47 -23.73 22.79 -26.53
CA VAL A 47 -22.73 21.73 -26.76
C VAL A 47 -21.36 22.15 -26.21
N LEU A 48 -20.97 23.41 -26.38
CA LEU A 48 -19.71 23.94 -25.83
C LEU A 48 -19.69 23.92 -24.29
N LEU A 49 -20.81 24.27 -23.64
CA LEU A 49 -20.96 24.16 -22.19
C LEU A 49 -20.85 22.71 -21.70
N LEU A 50 -21.51 21.78 -22.41
CA LEU A 50 -21.47 20.36 -22.05
C LEU A 50 -20.07 19.76 -22.26
N LEU A 51 -19.36 20.10 -23.35
CA LEU A 51 -17.96 19.72 -23.56
C LEU A 51 -17.05 20.27 -22.47
N SER A 52 -17.24 21.53 -22.07
CA SER A 52 -16.51 22.13 -20.96
C SER A 52 -16.71 21.34 -19.65
N SER A 53 -17.97 21.00 -19.33
CA SER A 53 -18.32 20.20 -18.14
C SER A 53 -17.80 18.77 -18.21
N ILE A 54 -17.84 18.10 -19.37
CA ILE A 54 -17.27 16.75 -19.58
C ILE A 54 -15.76 16.77 -19.33
N HIS A 55 -15.04 17.70 -19.96
CA HIS A 55 -13.59 17.80 -19.80
C HIS A 55 -13.19 18.17 -18.37
N PHE A 56 -13.99 18.98 -17.67
CA PHE A 56 -13.81 19.26 -16.25
C PHE A 56 -13.90 17.99 -15.40
N GLN A 57 -14.96 17.18 -15.60
CA GLN A 57 -15.13 15.90 -14.88
C GLN A 57 -14.01 14.90 -15.17
N CYS A 58 -13.46 14.89 -16.39
CA CYS A 58 -12.30 14.08 -16.76
C CYS A 58 -10.94 14.67 -16.32
N ARG A 59 -10.89 15.73 -15.50
CA ARG A 59 -9.67 16.47 -15.10
C ARG A 59 -8.80 16.98 -16.27
N ARG A 60 -9.37 17.18 -17.45
CA ARG A 60 -8.70 17.81 -18.62
C ARG A 60 -8.95 19.32 -18.61
N LEU A 61 -8.37 20.00 -17.63
CA LEU A 61 -8.65 21.40 -17.31
C LEU A 61 -8.38 22.38 -18.48
N ASP A 62 -7.31 22.15 -19.26
CA ASP A 62 -6.98 23.01 -20.42
C ASP A 62 -8.06 22.96 -21.51
N ARG A 63 -8.61 21.77 -21.77
CA ARG A 63 -9.72 21.61 -22.73
C ARG A 63 -11.01 22.19 -22.18
N SER A 64 -11.29 22.01 -20.89
CA SER A 64 -12.45 22.62 -20.25
C SER A 64 -12.43 24.15 -20.35
N ALA A 65 -11.28 24.77 -20.02
CA ALA A 65 -11.09 26.21 -20.18
C ALA A 65 -11.22 26.67 -21.64
N HIS A 66 -10.68 25.89 -22.58
CA HIS A 66 -10.80 26.18 -24.02
C HIS A 66 -12.26 26.24 -24.47
N PHE A 67 -13.07 25.22 -24.16
CA PHE A 67 -14.48 25.19 -24.55
C PHE A 67 -15.33 26.24 -23.82
N SER A 68 -15.05 26.53 -22.54
CA SER A 68 -15.69 27.67 -21.85
C SER A 68 -15.37 29.00 -22.52
N THR A 69 -14.12 29.20 -22.95
CA THR A 69 -13.70 30.43 -23.64
C THR A 69 -14.35 30.56 -25.02
N LEU A 70 -14.51 29.45 -25.76
CA LEU A 70 -15.27 29.43 -27.00
C LEU A 70 -16.75 29.76 -26.77
N ALA A 71 -17.37 29.20 -25.73
CA ALA A 71 -18.75 29.49 -25.38
C ALA A 71 -18.95 30.99 -25.04
N ILE A 72 -18.01 31.59 -24.29
CA ILE A 72 -18.01 33.03 -23.99
C ILE A 72 -17.83 33.87 -25.24
N LYS A 73 -16.91 33.48 -26.15
CA LYS A 73 -16.69 34.19 -27.40
C LYS A 73 -17.94 34.20 -28.27
N GLN A 74 -18.69 33.09 -28.28
CA GLN A 74 -19.91 32.96 -29.06
C GLN A 74 -21.11 33.68 -28.40
N ASN A 75 -21.21 33.64 -27.08
CA ASN A 75 -22.22 34.38 -26.33
C ASN A 75 -21.61 34.98 -25.03
N PRO A 76 -21.19 36.25 -25.07
CA PRO A 76 -20.62 36.94 -23.91
C PRO A 76 -21.59 37.14 -22.73
N MET A 77 -22.90 36.92 -22.93
CA MET A 77 -23.91 37.03 -21.87
C MET A 77 -24.18 35.69 -21.16
N LEU A 78 -23.44 34.62 -21.49
CA LEU A 78 -23.68 33.27 -20.98
C LEU A 78 -23.03 33.04 -19.61
N ALA A 79 -23.80 33.25 -18.54
CA ALA A 79 -23.33 33.14 -17.16
C ALA A 79 -22.74 31.77 -16.80
N GLU A 80 -23.30 30.68 -17.34
CA GLU A 80 -22.87 29.31 -17.11
C GLU A 80 -21.43 29.06 -17.61
N ALA A 81 -21.01 29.71 -18.70
CA ALA A 81 -19.67 29.56 -19.25
C ALA A 81 -18.60 30.23 -18.37
N TYR A 82 -18.92 31.40 -17.80
CA TYR A 82 -18.07 32.07 -16.81
C TYR A 82 -17.98 31.28 -15.51
N SER A 83 -19.06 30.64 -15.06
CA SER A 83 -19.05 29.76 -13.87
C SER A 83 -18.22 28.49 -14.09
N ASN A 84 -18.34 27.84 -15.26
CA ASN A 84 -17.48 26.72 -15.62
C ASN A 84 -16.00 27.11 -15.69
N LEU A 85 -15.69 28.28 -16.25
CA LEU A 85 -14.32 28.79 -16.27
C LEU A 85 -13.80 29.10 -14.86
N GLY A 86 -14.65 29.65 -13.99
CA GLY A 86 -14.34 29.85 -12.57
C GLY A 86 -14.02 28.53 -11.85
N ASN A 87 -14.76 27.46 -12.13
CA ASN A 87 -14.47 26.12 -11.61
C ASN A 87 -13.07 25.62 -12.02
N VAL A 88 -12.67 25.86 -13.27
CA VAL A 88 -11.33 25.49 -13.76
C VAL A 88 -10.24 26.25 -13.02
N TYR A 89 -10.38 27.58 -12.86
CA TYR A 89 -9.40 28.38 -12.12
C TYR A 89 -9.32 28.01 -10.64
N LYS A 90 -10.45 27.67 -10.02
CA LYS A 90 -10.51 27.19 -8.63
C LYS A 90 -9.72 25.88 -8.47
N GLU A 91 -9.91 24.90 -9.35
CA GLU A 91 -9.16 23.63 -9.33
C GLU A 91 -7.65 23.80 -9.60
N ARG A 92 -7.24 24.87 -10.30
CA ARG A 92 -5.83 25.23 -10.50
C ARG A 92 -5.21 25.99 -9.32
N GLY A 93 -5.98 26.29 -8.26
CA GLY A 93 -5.54 27.11 -7.14
C GLY A 93 -5.47 28.62 -7.42
N GLN A 94 -5.99 29.06 -8.57
CA GLN A 94 -6.04 30.47 -8.98
C GLN A 94 -7.34 31.11 -8.46
N LEU A 95 -7.39 31.32 -7.13
CA LEU A 95 -8.62 31.65 -6.43
C LEU A 95 -9.18 33.05 -6.77
N GLN A 96 -8.31 34.02 -7.05
CA GLN A 96 -8.75 35.39 -7.38
C GLN A 96 -9.44 35.45 -8.74
N GLU A 97 -8.86 34.80 -9.74
CA GLU A 97 -9.42 34.67 -11.08
C GLU A 97 -10.75 33.89 -11.03
N ALA A 98 -10.83 32.84 -10.22
CA ALA A 98 -12.08 32.11 -10.01
C ALA A 98 -13.19 33.00 -9.44
N ILE A 99 -12.88 33.77 -8.39
CA ILE A 99 -13.82 34.71 -7.74
C ILE A 99 -14.31 35.78 -8.74
N GLU A 100 -13.43 36.35 -9.55
CA GLU A 100 -13.79 37.33 -10.59
C GLU A 100 -14.76 36.74 -11.61
N HIS A 101 -14.49 35.52 -12.08
CA HIS A 101 -15.36 34.82 -13.03
C HIS A 101 -16.74 34.47 -12.44
N TYR A 102 -16.82 34.03 -11.19
CA TYR A 102 -18.11 33.80 -10.53
C TYR A 102 -18.89 35.10 -10.32
N ARG A 103 -18.22 36.18 -9.88
CA ARG A 103 -18.86 37.51 -9.76
C ARG A 103 -19.34 38.02 -11.12
N HIS A 104 -18.60 37.76 -12.20
CA HIS A 104 -19.03 38.10 -13.54
C HIS A 104 -20.25 37.30 -13.98
N ALA A 105 -20.30 35.99 -13.71
CA ALA A 105 -21.46 35.15 -13.97
C ALA A 105 -22.71 35.68 -13.23
N LEU A 106 -22.55 36.08 -11.96
CA LEU A 106 -23.63 36.62 -11.14
C LEU A 106 -24.09 38.02 -11.57
N ARG A 107 -23.22 38.86 -12.15
CA ARG A 107 -23.65 40.12 -12.78
C ARG A 107 -24.52 39.89 -14.00
N LEU A 108 -24.24 38.84 -14.77
CA LEU A 108 -25.01 38.47 -15.97
C LEU A 108 -26.34 37.79 -15.59
N LYS A 109 -26.33 36.96 -14.54
CA LYS A 109 -27.49 36.20 -14.06
C LYS A 109 -27.57 36.26 -12.53
N PRO A 110 -28.21 37.31 -11.97
CA PRO A 110 -28.26 37.51 -10.52
C PRO A 110 -29.00 36.44 -9.72
N ASP A 111 -29.88 35.66 -10.35
CA ASP A 111 -30.62 34.53 -9.76
C ASP A 111 -29.89 33.18 -9.91
N PHE A 112 -28.62 33.19 -10.33
CA PHE A 112 -27.83 31.98 -10.54
C PHE A 112 -27.31 31.39 -9.23
N ILE A 113 -28.14 30.55 -8.61
CA ILE A 113 -27.88 29.89 -7.32
C ILE A 113 -26.53 29.16 -7.31
N ASP A 114 -26.24 28.32 -8.29
CA ASP A 114 -24.97 27.57 -8.36
C ASP A 114 -23.76 28.50 -8.44
N GLY A 115 -23.91 29.68 -9.04
CA GLY A 115 -22.90 30.73 -9.07
C GLY A 115 -22.56 31.29 -7.67
N TYR A 116 -23.57 31.50 -6.82
CA TYR A 116 -23.35 31.95 -5.44
C TYR A 116 -22.72 30.86 -4.57
N ILE A 117 -23.12 29.60 -4.76
CA ILE A 117 -22.55 28.46 -4.03
C ILE A 117 -21.07 28.30 -4.39
N ASN A 118 -20.74 28.34 -5.67
CA ASN A 118 -19.36 28.24 -6.15
C ASN A 118 -18.51 29.44 -5.71
N LEU A 119 -19.07 30.66 -5.71
CA LEU A 119 -18.43 31.86 -5.19
C LEU A 119 -18.14 31.73 -3.69
N ALA A 120 -19.11 31.26 -2.89
CA ALA A 120 -18.93 31.07 -1.45
C ALA A 120 -17.81 30.07 -1.14
N ALA A 121 -17.78 28.94 -1.86
CA ALA A 121 -16.71 27.95 -1.71
C ALA A 121 -15.32 28.53 -2.07
N ALA A 122 -15.21 29.33 -3.13
CA ALA A 122 -13.97 29.98 -3.51
C ALA A 122 -13.52 31.05 -2.51
N LEU A 123 -14.46 31.80 -1.92
CA LEU A 123 -14.19 32.81 -0.89
C LEU A 123 -13.71 32.19 0.42
N VAL A 124 -14.31 31.06 0.85
CA VAL A 124 -13.82 30.29 2.01
C VAL A 124 -12.38 29.81 1.76
N ALA A 125 -12.10 29.27 0.57
CA ALA A 125 -10.75 28.83 0.21
C ALA A 125 -9.74 29.98 0.16
N ALA A 126 -10.18 31.19 -0.20
CA ALA A 126 -9.36 32.41 -0.21
C ALA A 126 -9.25 33.09 1.17
N GLY A 127 -9.95 32.60 2.19
CA GLY A 127 -9.95 33.16 3.55
C GLY A 127 -10.92 34.33 3.78
N ASP A 128 -11.74 34.70 2.79
CA ASP A 128 -12.77 35.74 2.92
C ASP A 128 -14.10 35.14 3.43
N MET A 129 -14.14 34.90 4.74
CA MET A 129 -15.26 34.24 5.40
C MET A 129 -16.54 35.08 5.42
N GLU A 130 -16.44 36.42 5.52
CA GLU A 130 -17.61 37.32 5.51
C GLU A 130 -18.21 37.42 4.10
N GLY A 131 -17.36 37.50 3.06
CA GLY A 131 -17.84 37.43 1.68
C GLY A 131 -18.55 36.11 1.38
N ALA A 132 -18.06 34.99 1.92
CA ALA A 132 -18.71 33.68 1.77
C ALA A 132 -20.07 33.61 2.48
N VAL A 133 -20.20 34.19 3.68
CA VAL A 133 -21.49 34.32 4.39
C VAL A 133 -22.49 35.08 3.52
N GLN A 134 -22.08 36.22 2.95
CA GLN A 134 -22.96 37.02 2.11
C GLN A 134 -23.40 36.27 0.84
N ALA A 135 -22.49 35.55 0.18
CA ALA A 135 -22.80 34.74 -0.99
C ALA A 135 -23.82 33.62 -0.67
N TYR A 136 -23.66 32.91 0.45
CA TYR A 136 -24.63 31.90 0.89
C TYR A 136 -25.99 32.51 1.28
N VAL A 137 -26.00 33.66 1.96
CA VAL A 137 -27.24 34.39 2.26
C VAL A 137 -27.96 34.80 0.99
N SER A 138 -27.24 35.31 -0.03
CA SER A 138 -27.81 35.64 -1.33
C SER A 138 -28.36 34.41 -2.05
N ALA A 139 -27.68 33.26 -2.03
CA ALA A 139 -28.24 32.01 -2.57
C ALA A 139 -29.57 31.63 -1.91
N LEU A 140 -29.67 31.78 -0.58
CA LEU A 140 -30.89 31.50 0.19
C LEU A 140 -31.99 32.56 0.02
N GLN A 141 -31.68 33.77 -0.44
CA GLN A 141 -32.70 34.74 -0.83
C GLN A 141 -33.45 34.31 -2.09
N TYR A 142 -32.74 33.69 -3.05
CA TYR A 142 -33.34 33.18 -4.30
C TYR A 142 -34.02 31.84 -4.11
N ASN A 143 -33.42 30.92 -3.35
CA ASN A 143 -34.06 29.67 -2.98
C ASN A 143 -33.80 29.37 -1.50
N PRO A 144 -34.76 29.74 -0.63
CA PRO A 144 -34.66 29.46 0.79
C PRO A 144 -34.46 27.97 1.08
N ASP A 145 -35.04 27.05 0.31
CA ASP A 145 -35.16 25.63 0.66
C ASP A 145 -33.89 24.78 0.47
N LEU A 146 -32.76 25.41 0.12
CA LEU A 146 -31.47 24.73 -0.06
C LEU A 146 -30.84 24.30 1.27
N TYR A 147 -31.16 23.08 1.72
CA TYR A 147 -30.66 22.53 2.97
C TYR A 147 -29.12 22.49 3.07
N CYS A 148 -28.43 22.08 1.99
CA CYS A 148 -26.96 22.04 1.94
C CYS A 148 -26.34 23.42 2.19
N VAL A 149 -26.87 24.45 1.54
CA VAL A 149 -26.41 25.84 1.70
C VAL A 149 -26.68 26.37 3.11
N ARG A 150 -27.83 26.04 3.72
CA ARG A 150 -28.13 26.40 5.12
C ARG A 150 -27.18 25.71 6.10
N SER A 151 -26.84 24.44 5.87
CA SER A 151 -25.87 23.69 6.67
C SER A 151 -24.46 24.29 6.58
N ASP A 152 -24.00 24.55 5.36
CA ASP A 152 -22.67 25.13 5.12
C ASP A 152 -22.56 26.55 5.70
N LEU A 153 -23.61 27.38 5.54
CA LEU A 153 -23.71 28.69 6.19
C LEU A 153 -23.74 28.58 7.72
N GLY A 154 -24.47 27.63 8.28
CA GLY A 154 -24.53 27.38 9.72
C GLY A 154 -23.16 26.99 10.31
N ASN A 155 -22.43 26.13 9.61
CA ASN A 155 -21.07 25.73 9.99
C ASN A 155 -20.08 26.90 9.88
N LEU A 156 -20.17 27.69 8.81
CA LEU A 156 -19.35 28.87 8.61
C LEU A 156 -19.59 29.95 9.69
N LEU A 157 -20.86 30.23 10.00
CA LEU A 157 -21.24 31.16 11.08
C LEU A 157 -20.77 30.67 12.46
N LYS A 158 -20.78 29.35 12.71
CA LYS A 158 -20.23 28.75 13.93
C LYS A 158 -18.72 28.91 14.01
N ALA A 159 -18.01 28.72 12.90
CA ALA A 159 -16.56 28.95 12.83
C ALA A 159 -16.18 30.42 13.07
N LEU A 160 -17.05 31.37 12.69
CA LEU A 160 -16.93 32.81 12.98
C LEU A 160 -17.38 33.21 14.40
N GLY A 161 -17.81 32.27 15.24
CA GLY A 161 -18.30 32.57 16.60
C GLY A 161 -19.69 33.22 16.66
N ARG A 162 -20.40 33.34 15.52
CA ARG A 162 -21.74 33.95 15.39
C ARG A 162 -22.85 32.95 15.70
N LEU A 163 -22.81 32.38 16.91
CA LEU A 163 -23.65 31.25 17.33
C LEU A 163 -25.16 31.52 17.28
N GLU A 164 -25.60 32.75 17.57
CA GLU A 164 -27.02 33.13 17.52
C GLU A 164 -27.56 33.23 16.09
N GLU A 165 -26.72 33.63 15.12
CA GLU A 165 -27.08 33.64 13.70
C GLU A 165 -27.07 32.22 13.13
N ALA A 166 -26.09 31.40 13.50
CA ALA A 166 -26.05 29.99 13.16
C ALA A 166 -27.33 29.27 13.65
N LYS A 167 -27.78 29.53 14.88
CA LYS A 167 -29.05 29.03 15.41
C LYS A 167 -30.25 29.50 14.57
N LYS A 168 -30.31 30.77 14.15
CA LYS A 168 -31.42 31.29 13.33
C LYS A 168 -31.49 30.64 11.95
N VAL A 169 -30.35 30.42 11.29
CA VAL A 169 -30.28 29.75 9.98
C VAL A 169 -30.74 28.29 10.08
N VAL A 170 -30.36 27.61 11.16
CA VAL A 170 -30.75 26.21 11.42
C VAL A 170 -32.21 26.08 11.88
N THR A 171 -32.73 27.05 12.65
CA THR A 171 -34.12 27.02 13.16
C THR A 171 -35.16 27.49 12.14
N ALA A 172 -34.80 28.39 11.20
CA ALA A 172 -35.69 28.81 10.12
C ALA A 172 -36.06 27.68 9.13
N ALA A 173 -35.23 26.64 9.02
CA ALA A 173 -35.56 25.43 8.25
C ALA A 173 -36.75 24.63 8.86
N ALA A 174 -37.07 24.86 10.14
CA ALA A 174 -38.11 24.14 10.86
C ALA A 174 -39.48 24.86 10.90
N ALA A 175 -39.61 26.06 10.30
CA ALA A 175 -40.83 26.86 10.43
C ALA A 175 -41.19 27.69 9.18
N ARG A 176 -41.99 27.14 8.23
CA ARG A 176 -43.26 27.74 7.69
C ARG A 176 -43.85 27.00 6.45
N PRO A 177 -45.17 27.18 6.15
CA PRO A 177 -45.98 26.31 5.30
C PRO A 177 -46.10 26.75 3.82
N LEU A 178 -46.35 25.79 2.93
CA LEU A 178 -46.55 25.97 1.49
C LEU A 178 -47.88 26.68 1.15
N THR A 179 -47.80 27.89 0.57
CA THR A 179 -48.89 28.56 -0.15
C THR A 179 -48.82 28.31 -1.66
N GLN A 180 -50.00 28.14 -2.26
CA GLN A 180 -50.27 27.91 -3.69
C GLN A 180 -49.79 29.03 -4.64
N SER A 181 -49.32 28.66 -5.83
CA SER A 181 -49.54 29.45 -7.05
C SER A 181 -49.73 28.59 -8.31
N LYS A 182 -50.90 28.77 -8.92
CA LYS A 182 -51.26 28.78 -10.36
C LYS A 182 -50.42 27.97 -11.37
N LEU A 183 -51.12 27.07 -12.09
CA LEU A 183 -51.00 26.92 -13.53
C LEU A 183 -52.38 26.59 -14.14
N TYR A 184 -52.75 27.37 -15.17
CA TYR A 184 -53.95 27.25 -15.99
C TYR A 184 -53.89 26.01 -16.92
N GLY A 185 -55.06 25.46 -17.26
CA GLY A 185 -55.37 25.11 -18.66
C GLY A 185 -55.87 23.69 -18.97
N ASN A 186 -57.21 23.57 -19.00
CA ASN A 186 -58.08 22.76 -19.87
C ASN A 186 -57.94 21.23 -20.04
N GLY A 187 -59.07 20.55 -19.80
CA GLY A 187 -59.36 19.19 -20.27
C GLY A 187 -60.54 18.54 -19.55
N PHE A 188 -61.76 18.82 -20.03
CA PHE A 188 -63.02 18.14 -19.67
C PHE A 188 -62.90 16.60 -19.71
N VAL A 189 -63.51 15.87 -18.76
CA VAL A 189 -64.51 14.80 -18.96
C VAL A 189 -65.24 14.52 -17.63
N THR A 190 -66.54 14.28 -17.75
CA THR A 190 -67.63 14.17 -16.77
C THR A 190 -67.73 12.84 -15.99
N ALA A 191 -68.32 12.93 -14.79
CA ALA A 191 -69.15 11.99 -14.01
C ALA A 191 -69.03 10.45 -14.24
N THR A 192 -68.94 9.61 -13.20
CA THR A 192 -70.10 9.17 -12.39
C THR A 192 -69.73 8.30 -11.17
N LYS A 193 -70.67 8.27 -10.21
CA LYS A 193 -70.79 7.55 -8.92
C LYS A 193 -70.41 6.05 -8.89
N ARG A 194 -69.90 5.57 -7.73
CA ARG A 194 -70.60 4.60 -6.85
C ARG A 194 -69.90 4.43 -5.48
N GLU A 195 -70.71 4.51 -4.43
CA GLU A 195 -70.42 4.16 -3.02
C GLU A 195 -70.66 2.67 -2.73
N HIS A 196 -69.93 2.12 -1.75
CA HIS A 196 -70.31 1.18 -0.67
C HIS A 196 -69.01 0.53 -0.11
N LEU A 197 -68.58 0.78 1.15
CA LEU A 197 -68.89 0.04 2.40
C LEU A 197 -68.62 -1.48 2.24
N MET A 198 -67.79 -2.20 3.00
CA MET A 198 -67.42 -2.16 4.43
C MET A 198 -66.09 -2.90 4.72
N ASN A 199 -65.47 -2.54 5.86
CA ASN A 199 -64.77 -3.34 6.88
C ASN A 199 -63.91 -4.57 6.49
N SER A 200 -62.63 -4.48 6.83
CA SER A 200 -61.90 -5.54 7.55
C SER A 200 -60.61 -4.97 8.14
N SER A 201 -60.49 -5.08 9.45
CA SER A 201 -59.35 -4.81 10.32
C SER A 201 -58.17 -5.71 10.00
N TYR A 202 -56.99 -5.15 9.69
CA TYR A 202 -55.72 -5.87 9.75
C TYR A 202 -54.57 -4.92 10.12
N VAL A 203 -53.88 -5.29 11.20
CA VAL A 203 -52.58 -4.77 11.63
C VAL A 203 -51.55 -5.12 10.55
N MET A 204 -50.83 -4.11 10.04
CA MET A 204 -49.77 -4.32 9.04
C MET A 204 -48.39 -4.37 9.73
N PRO A 205 -47.55 -5.37 9.44
CA PRO A 205 -46.14 -5.36 9.79
C PRO A 205 -45.41 -4.25 9.02
N GLN A 206 -44.56 -3.48 9.71
CA GLN A 206 -43.69 -2.48 9.08
C GLN A 206 -42.34 -3.14 8.75
N HIS A 207 -42.14 -3.50 7.48
CA HIS A 207 -40.86 -3.47 6.76
C HIS A 207 -41.16 -3.71 5.27
N GLU A 208 -41.28 -2.64 4.48
CA GLU A 208 -41.19 -2.70 3.02
C GLU A 208 -40.13 -1.67 2.57
N ALA A 209 -38.90 -2.15 2.32
CA ALA A 209 -37.93 -1.48 1.47
C ALA A 209 -38.09 -2.00 0.01
N PRO A 210 -37.72 -1.20 -1.02
CA PRO A 210 -38.34 -1.31 -2.34
C PRO A 210 -37.64 -2.33 -3.27
N CYS A 211 -38.36 -3.37 -3.70
CA CYS A 211 -37.93 -4.18 -4.85
C CYS A 211 -37.96 -3.36 -6.16
N LEU A 212 -36.91 -3.48 -6.98
CA LEU A 212 -36.85 -2.99 -8.36
C LEU A 212 -37.02 -4.15 -9.35
N GLY A 213 -38.20 -4.22 -9.95
CA GLY A 213 -38.53 -5.09 -11.09
C GLY A 213 -39.78 -4.58 -11.79
N ALA A 214 -39.71 -3.38 -12.38
CA ALA A 214 -40.91 -2.62 -12.77
C ALA A 214 -41.62 -3.19 -14.02
N SER A 215 -42.78 -3.80 -13.81
CA SER A 215 -43.81 -3.97 -14.86
C SER A 215 -44.71 -2.72 -14.92
N PHE A 216 -45.41 -2.52 -16.04
CA PHE A 216 -46.29 -1.37 -16.30
C PHE A 216 -47.42 -1.21 -15.25
N GLU A 217 -47.75 -2.27 -14.51
CA GLU A 217 -48.73 -2.26 -13.41
C GLU A 217 -48.21 -1.60 -12.12
N GLU A 218 -46.91 -1.66 -11.83
CA GLU A 218 -46.33 -1.03 -10.64
C GLU A 218 -46.23 0.49 -10.74
N ARG A 219 -45.97 1.05 -11.94
CA ARG A 219 -46.04 2.51 -12.16
C ARG A 219 -47.45 3.04 -11.88
N ARG A 220 -48.48 2.27 -12.21
CA ARG A 220 -49.88 2.58 -11.92
C ARG A 220 -50.19 2.51 -10.42
N ASN A 221 -49.56 1.58 -9.68
CA ASN A 221 -49.67 1.46 -8.23
C ASN A 221 -48.85 2.50 -7.44
N LYS A 222 -47.65 2.91 -7.88
CA LYS A 222 -46.86 4.01 -7.29
C LYS A 222 -47.60 5.35 -7.41
N THR A 223 -48.16 5.63 -8.58
CA THR A 223 -48.96 6.85 -8.81
C THR A 223 -50.27 6.84 -8.01
N ARG A 224 -50.88 5.66 -7.81
CA ARG A 224 -52.02 5.46 -6.89
C ARG A 224 -51.62 5.63 -5.41
N LYS A 225 -50.50 5.07 -4.94
CA LYS A 225 -49.98 5.23 -3.56
C LYS A 225 -49.66 6.70 -3.25
N VAL A 226 -49.04 7.44 -4.16
CA VAL A 226 -48.76 8.88 -4.01
C VAL A 226 -50.05 9.73 -4.02
N LYS A 227 -51.02 9.42 -4.90
CA LYS A 227 -52.36 10.05 -4.87
C LYS A 227 -53.17 9.70 -3.60
N LYS A 228 -53.01 8.49 -3.04
CA LYS A 228 -53.67 8.04 -1.79
C LYS A 228 -53.05 8.72 -0.56
N LYS A 229 -51.72 8.86 -0.50
CA LYS A 229 -50.98 9.58 0.55
C LYS A 229 -51.32 11.08 0.56
N LYS A 230 -51.33 11.76 -0.60
CA LYS A 230 -51.74 13.18 -0.68
C LYS A 230 -53.21 13.40 -0.28
N LYS A 231 -54.10 12.45 -0.59
CA LYS A 231 -55.49 12.47 -0.13
C LYS A 231 -55.61 12.22 1.38
N SER A 232 -54.83 11.30 1.98
CA SER A 232 -54.92 11.02 3.42
C SER A 232 -54.40 12.18 4.28
N THR A 233 -53.30 12.84 3.89
CA THR A 233 -52.82 14.04 4.59
C THR A 233 -53.86 15.15 4.61
N ALA A 234 -54.49 15.42 3.45
CA ALA A 234 -55.56 16.43 3.36
C ALA A 234 -56.78 16.07 4.21
N CYS A 235 -57.14 14.78 4.32
CA CYS A 235 -58.23 14.32 5.17
C CYS A 235 -57.93 14.49 6.67
N TYR A 236 -56.72 14.15 7.13
CA TYR A 236 -56.35 14.34 8.54
C TYR A 236 -56.20 15.81 8.91
N LEU A 237 -55.63 16.64 8.03
CA LEU A 237 -55.59 18.09 8.22
C LEU A 237 -57.00 18.68 8.29
N LYS A 238 -57.93 18.23 7.44
CA LYS A 238 -59.33 18.69 7.50
C LYS A 238 -60.05 18.21 8.76
N ALA A 239 -59.76 17.01 9.23
CA ALA A 239 -60.29 16.48 10.48
C ALA A 239 -59.79 17.30 11.69
N ILE A 240 -58.52 17.71 11.69
CA ILE A 240 -57.93 18.59 12.70
C ILE A 240 -58.52 20.01 12.62
N GLU A 241 -58.72 20.57 11.42
CA GLU A 241 -59.38 21.87 11.24
C GLU A 241 -60.82 21.87 11.78
N THR A 242 -61.54 20.77 11.62
CA THR A 242 -62.95 20.65 12.02
C THR A 242 -63.09 20.31 13.51
N GLN A 243 -62.16 19.50 14.04
CA GLN A 243 -62.12 19.10 15.45
C GLN A 243 -60.66 19.09 15.95
N PRO A 244 -60.15 20.23 16.45
CA PRO A 244 -58.75 20.35 16.87
C PRO A 244 -58.34 19.40 17.99
N ASN A 245 -59.28 18.90 18.80
CA ASN A 245 -59.02 17.99 19.91
C ASN A 245 -59.04 16.51 19.50
N PHE A 246 -59.13 16.18 18.20
CA PHE A 246 -59.22 14.79 17.74
C PHE A 246 -57.85 14.11 17.70
N ALA A 247 -57.39 13.59 18.86
CA ALA A 247 -56.06 13.00 19.05
C ALA A 247 -55.68 11.93 18.00
N VAL A 248 -56.64 11.12 17.55
CA VAL A 248 -56.42 10.08 16.51
C VAL A 248 -56.00 10.68 15.16
N ALA A 249 -56.55 11.83 14.77
CA ALA A 249 -56.13 12.50 13.53
C ALA A 249 -54.71 13.07 13.65
N TRP A 250 -54.34 13.59 14.83
CA TRP A 250 -52.98 14.04 15.11
C TRP A 250 -51.97 12.88 15.06
N SER A 251 -52.28 11.75 15.70
CA SER A 251 -51.41 10.55 15.68
C SER A 251 -51.25 9.99 14.26
N ASN A 252 -52.35 9.84 13.51
CA ASN A 252 -52.29 9.36 12.12
C ASN A 252 -51.53 10.32 11.19
N LEU A 253 -51.62 11.63 11.43
CA LEU A 253 -50.83 12.62 10.70
C LEU A 253 -49.33 12.51 11.06
N GLY A 254 -49.01 12.25 12.32
CA GLY A 254 -47.66 11.91 12.77
C GLY A 254 -47.09 10.69 12.04
N CYS A 255 -47.87 9.62 11.91
CA CYS A 255 -47.48 8.43 11.12
C CYS A 255 -47.20 8.76 9.65
N VAL A 256 -47.99 9.66 9.06
CA VAL A 256 -47.81 10.10 7.67
C VAL A 256 -46.51 10.89 7.50
N PHE A 257 -46.19 11.80 8.41
CA PHE A 257 -44.94 12.55 8.40
C PHE A 257 -43.73 11.66 8.67
N ASN A 258 -43.86 10.68 9.58
CA ASN A 258 -42.81 9.71 9.83
C ASN A 258 -42.49 8.91 8.55
N ALA A 259 -43.52 8.44 7.86
CA ALA A 259 -43.39 7.74 6.58
C ALA A 259 -42.91 8.62 5.41
N GLN A 260 -42.75 9.93 5.61
CA GLN A 260 -42.16 10.88 4.67
C GLN A 260 -40.70 11.24 5.04
N GLY A 261 -40.19 10.76 6.17
CA GLY A 261 -38.87 11.14 6.70
C GLY A 261 -38.89 12.47 7.46
N GLU A 262 -40.06 13.06 7.68
CA GLU A 262 -40.24 14.33 8.39
C GLU A 262 -40.31 14.08 9.92
N ILE A 263 -39.21 13.61 10.49
CA ILE A 263 -39.10 13.10 11.87
C ILE A 263 -39.57 14.15 12.90
N TRP A 264 -39.17 15.42 12.75
CA TRP A 264 -39.53 16.47 13.70
C TRP A 264 -41.02 16.82 13.66
N LEU A 265 -41.64 16.81 12.48
CA LEU A 265 -43.08 16.99 12.33
C LEU A 265 -43.83 15.80 12.93
N ALA A 266 -43.34 14.58 12.69
CA ALA A 266 -43.92 13.38 13.29
C ALA A 266 -43.91 13.46 14.82
N ILE A 267 -42.77 13.81 15.43
CA ILE A 267 -42.65 14.00 16.89
C ILE A 267 -43.68 15.04 17.39
N HIS A 268 -43.74 16.21 16.74
CA HIS A 268 -44.69 17.26 17.11
C HIS A 268 -46.15 16.78 17.10
N HIS A 269 -46.55 16.08 16.05
CA HIS A 269 -47.92 15.60 15.91
C HIS A 269 -48.25 14.46 16.89
N PHE A 270 -47.30 13.58 17.20
CA PHE A 270 -47.46 12.57 18.24
C PHE A 270 -47.52 13.18 19.64
N GLU A 271 -46.70 14.18 19.96
CA GLU A 271 -46.76 14.94 21.22
C GLU A 271 -48.11 15.62 21.42
N LYS A 272 -48.66 16.22 20.35
CA LYS A 272 -50.01 16.80 20.38
C LYS A 272 -51.07 15.73 20.61
N ALA A 273 -50.95 14.56 19.97
CA ALA A 273 -51.88 13.45 20.19
C ALA A 273 -51.90 12.99 21.65
N VAL A 274 -50.73 12.79 22.29
CA VAL A 274 -50.66 12.35 23.70
C VAL A 274 -51.02 13.46 24.70
N THR A 275 -50.91 14.73 24.31
CA THR A 275 -51.39 15.86 25.13
C THR A 275 -52.91 15.95 25.13
N LEU A 276 -53.53 15.70 23.97
CA LEU A 276 -54.98 15.73 23.80
C LEU A 276 -55.66 14.49 24.40
N ASP A 277 -54.99 13.34 24.37
CA ASP A 277 -55.42 12.11 25.04
C ASP A 277 -54.24 11.43 25.78
N PRO A 278 -54.10 11.69 27.09
CA PRO A 278 -53.04 11.10 27.92
C PRO A 278 -53.11 9.58 28.14
N ASN A 279 -54.16 8.91 27.64
CA ASN A 279 -54.32 7.46 27.69
C ASN A 279 -54.17 6.81 26.31
N PHE A 280 -53.75 7.57 25.29
CA PHE A 280 -53.62 7.07 23.92
C PHE A 280 -52.34 6.24 23.74
N LEU A 281 -52.46 4.94 24.03
CA LEU A 281 -51.36 3.96 23.99
C LEU A 281 -50.57 4.00 22.66
N ASP A 282 -51.25 3.89 21.51
CA ASP A 282 -50.59 3.85 20.19
C ASP A 282 -49.79 5.13 19.90
N ALA A 283 -50.26 6.29 20.37
CA ALA A 283 -49.54 7.54 20.20
C ALA A 283 -48.25 7.59 21.03
N TYR A 284 -48.22 7.03 22.24
CA TYR A 284 -47.00 6.89 23.04
C TYR A 284 -46.00 5.90 22.43
N ILE A 285 -46.48 4.77 21.89
CA ILE A 285 -45.62 3.77 21.22
C ILE A 285 -44.97 4.41 19.99
N ASN A 286 -45.77 5.05 19.13
CA ASN A 286 -45.27 5.70 17.93
C ASN A 286 -44.36 6.89 18.24
N LEU A 287 -44.67 7.69 19.27
CA LEU A 287 -43.79 8.75 19.76
C LEU A 287 -42.44 8.19 20.20
N GLY A 288 -42.45 7.10 20.99
CA GLY A 288 -41.22 6.42 21.43
C GLY A 288 -40.38 5.93 20.25
N ASN A 289 -41.00 5.32 19.24
CA ASN A 289 -40.32 4.83 18.04
C ASN A 289 -39.62 5.96 17.27
N VAL A 290 -40.32 7.07 17.01
CA VAL A 290 -39.74 8.20 16.28
C VAL A 290 -38.66 8.91 17.10
N LEU A 291 -38.83 9.01 18.43
CA LEU A 291 -37.80 9.55 19.32
C LEU A 291 -36.54 8.68 19.36
N LYS A 292 -36.69 7.35 19.29
CA LYS A 292 -35.56 6.42 19.14
C LYS A 292 -34.83 6.66 17.81
N GLU A 293 -35.55 6.74 16.70
CA GLU A 293 -34.96 7.03 15.38
C GLU A 293 -34.22 8.39 15.36
N ALA A 294 -34.74 9.39 16.07
CA ALA A 294 -34.10 10.69 16.25
C ALA A 294 -32.92 10.68 17.25
N ARG A 295 -32.59 9.53 17.87
CA ARG A 295 -31.59 9.36 18.93
C ARG A 295 -31.83 10.22 20.17
N ILE A 296 -33.09 10.51 20.49
CA ILE A 296 -33.50 11.25 21.69
C ILE A 296 -33.93 10.24 22.77
N PHE A 297 -32.96 9.47 23.25
CA PHE A 297 -33.21 8.25 24.02
C PHE A 297 -33.97 8.48 25.33
N ASP A 298 -33.63 9.51 26.11
CA ASP A 298 -34.29 9.78 27.40
C ASP A 298 -35.81 9.98 27.23
N ARG A 299 -36.20 10.65 26.14
CA ARG A 299 -37.60 10.91 25.82
C ARG A 299 -38.28 9.69 25.21
N ALA A 300 -37.56 8.89 24.43
CA ALA A 300 -38.05 7.61 23.93
C ALA A 300 -38.38 6.64 25.08
N VAL A 301 -37.46 6.51 26.05
CA VAL A 301 -37.67 5.72 27.28
C VAL A 301 -38.90 6.22 28.04
N ALA A 302 -39.04 7.54 28.26
CA ALA A 302 -40.22 8.10 28.92
C ALA A 302 -41.53 7.77 28.18
N GLY A 303 -41.52 7.84 26.85
CA GLY A 303 -42.66 7.46 26.00
C GLY A 303 -43.05 5.98 26.15
N TYR A 304 -42.05 5.08 26.10
CA TYR A 304 -42.29 3.64 26.27
C TYR A 304 -42.71 3.25 27.69
N LEU A 305 -42.09 3.82 28.72
CA LEU A 305 -42.51 3.58 30.11
C LEU A 305 -43.94 4.06 30.35
N ARG A 306 -44.33 5.19 29.74
CA ARG A 306 -45.72 5.65 29.79
C ARG A 306 -46.66 4.68 29.07
N ALA A 307 -46.29 4.18 27.89
CA ALA A 307 -47.05 3.14 27.19
C ALA A 307 -47.18 1.85 28.05
N LEU A 308 -46.12 1.43 28.73
CA LEU A 308 -46.14 0.28 29.65
C LEU A 308 -46.96 0.54 30.92
N SER A 309 -47.06 1.78 31.39
CA SER A 309 -47.97 2.12 32.50
C SER A 309 -49.45 1.96 32.12
N LEU A 310 -49.77 2.15 30.84
CA LEU A 310 -51.12 1.96 30.29
C LEU A 310 -51.38 0.49 29.93
N SER A 311 -50.37 -0.24 29.45
CA SER A 311 -50.43 -1.66 29.12
C SER A 311 -49.15 -2.40 29.54
N PRO A 312 -49.08 -2.90 30.79
CA PRO A 312 -47.85 -3.50 31.34
C PRO A 312 -47.38 -4.78 30.64
N ASN A 313 -48.29 -5.50 29.99
CA ASN A 313 -48.04 -6.79 29.35
C ASN A 313 -47.81 -6.67 27.83
N HIS A 314 -47.40 -5.50 27.33
CA HIS A 314 -47.20 -5.27 25.90
C HIS A 314 -45.78 -5.67 25.45
N ALA A 315 -45.61 -6.91 24.97
CA ALA A 315 -44.31 -7.47 24.58
C ALA A 315 -43.51 -6.60 23.60
N VAL A 316 -44.14 -6.05 22.56
CA VAL A 316 -43.47 -5.18 21.56
C VAL A 316 -42.90 -3.90 22.18
N VAL A 317 -43.56 -3.33 23.20
CA VAL A 317 -43.07 -2.10 23.86
C VAL A 317 -41.88 -2.41 24.76
N HIS A 318 -41.91 -3.56 25.47
CA HIS A 318 -40.72 -4.06 26.18
C HIS A 318 -39.55 -4.29 25.22
N GLY A 319 -39.79 -4.93 24.07
CA GLY A 319 -38.76 -5.13 23.04
C GLY A 319 -38.17 -3.82 22.50
N ASN A 320 -39.01 -2.83 22.17
CA ASN A 320 -38.55 -1.54 21.67
C ASN A 320 -37.80 -0.72 22.75
N LEU A 321 -38.25 -0.80 24.01
CA LEU A 321 -37.57 -0.18 25.14
C LEU A 321 -36.19 -0.82 25.36
N ALA A 322 -36.10 -2.14 25.27
CA ALA A 322 -34.83 -2.86 25.37
C ALA A 322 -33.85 -2.47 24.26
N CYS A 323 -34.33 -2.18 23.04
CA CYS A 323 -33.47 -1.61 21.98
C CYS A 323 -32.88 -0.26 22.37
N VAL A 324 -33.65 0.61 23.02
CA VAL A 324 -33.14 1.91 23.49
C VAL A 324 -32.08 1.72 24.59
N TYR A 325 -32.32 0.83 25.55
CA TYR A 325 -31.31 0.53 26.57
C TYR A 325 -30.04 -0.06 25.98
N TYR A 326 -30.16 -0.90 24.96
CA TYR A 326 -29.02 -1.45 24.22
C TYR A 326 -28.23 -0.32 23.53
N GLU A 327 -28.90 0.58 22.80
CA GLU A 327 -28.25 1.72 22.12
C GLU A 327 -27.62 2.74 23.09
N GLN A 328 -28.09 2.81 24.34
CA GLN A 328 -27.50 3.61 25.42
C GLN A 328 -26.31 2.91 26.11
N GLY A 329 -25.99 1.65 25.77
CA GLY A 329 -24.95 0.85 26.42
C GLY A 329 -25.35 0.25 27.77
N LEU A 330 -26.64 0.29 28.13
CA LEU A 330 -27.20 -0.31 29.35
C LEU A 330 -27.52 -1.79 29.10
N ILE A 331 -26.49 -2.58 28.82
CA ILE A 331 -26.62 -3.96 28.29
C ILE A 331 -27.40 -4.89 29.23
N ASP A 332 -27.16 -4.84 30.54
CA ASP A 332 -27.88 -5.69 31.51
C ASP A 332 -29.39 -5.40 31.53
N LEU A 333 -29.75 -4.11 31.52
CA LEU A 333 -31.14 -3.68 31.52
C LEU A 333 -31.83 -4.05 30.20
N ALA A 334 -31.11 -3.96 29.08
CA ALA A 334 -31.60 -4.42 27.78
C ALA A 334 -31.89 -5.93 27.80
N ILE A 335 -30.97 -6.76 28.31
CA ILE A 335 -31.14 -8.21 28.42
C ILE A 335 -32.39 -8.57 29.22
N ASP A 336 -32.55 -7.99 30.43
CA ASP A 336 -33.70 -8.27 31.29
C ASP A 336 -35.02 -7.85 30.64
N THR A 337 -35.02 -6.70 29.96
CA THR A 337 -36.21 -6.18 29.28
C THR A 337 -36.57 -7.01 28.03
N TYR A 338 -35.57 -7.50 27.27
CA TYR A 338 -35.82 -8.45 26.17
C TYR A 338 -36.38 -9.78 26.67
N ARG A 339 -35.83 -10.32 27.77
CA ARG A 339 -36.36 -11.54 28.40
C ARG A 339 -37.82 -11.35 28.81
N ARG A 340 -38.16 -10.18 29.37
CA ARG A 340 -39.55 -9.84 29.68
C ARG A 340 -40.46 -9.80 28.45
N ALA A 341 -39.99 -9.25 27.33
CA ALA A 341 -40.73 -9.26 26.08
C ALA A 341 -41.00 -10.70 25.59
N ILE A 342 -40.01 -11.59 25.72
CA ILE A 342 -40.10 -13.00 25.32
C ILE A 342 -41.02 -13.81 26.26
N GLU A 343 -40.98 -13.56 27.57
CA GLU A 343 -41.90 -14.17 28.53
C GLU A 343 -43.37 -13.85 28.18
N LEU A 344 -43.63 -12.59 27.80
CA LEU A 344 -44.96 -12.13 27.42
C LEU A 344 -45.38 -12.66 26.05
N GLN A 345 -44.45 -12.82 25.11
CA GLN A 345 -44.70 -13.36 23.77
C GLN A 345 -43.57 -14.31 23.33
N PRO A 346 -43.71 -15.63 23.58
CA PRO A 346 -42.67 -16.61 23.25
C PRO A 346 -42.41 -16.80 21.74
N HIS A 347 -43.35 -16.40 20.88
CA HIS A 347 -43.20 -16.43 19.41
C HIS A 347 -42.81 -15.04 18.89
N PHE A 348 -41.63 -14.56 19.29
CA PHE A 348 -41.13 -13.23 18.92
C PHE A 348 -39.66 -13.29 18.43
N PRO A 349 -39.42 -13.66 17.16
CA PRO A 349 -38.07 -13.87 16.62
C PRO A 349 -37.12 -12.67 16.77
N ASP A 350 -37.63 -11.45 16.52
CA ASP A 350 -36.83 -10.22 16.63
C ASP A 350 -36.31 -9.99 18.06
N ALA A 351 -37.13 -10.31 19.08
CA ALA A 351 -36.72 -10.19 20.47
C ALA A 351 -35.62 -11.20 20.84
N TYR A 352 -35.69 -12.44 20.33
CA TYR A 352 -34.60 -13.41 20.50
C TYR A 352 -33.32 -12.98 19.76
N CYS A 353 -33.44 -12.44 18.54
CA CYS A 353 -32.28 -11.92 17.78
C CYS A 353 -31.61 -10.75 18.52
N ASN A 354 -32.40 -9.80 19.01
CA ASN A 354 -31.88 -8.63 19.72
C ASN A 354 -31.34 -8.98 21.12
N LEU A 355 -31.96 -9.93 21.83
CA LEU A 355 -31.41 -10.50 23.05
C LEU A 355 -30.04 -11.16 22.79
N ALA A 356 -29.93 -11.93 21.70
CA ALA A 356 -28.67 -12.55 21.31
C ALA A 356 -27.57 -11.52 21.02
N ASN A 357 -27.90 -10.41 20.35
CA ASN A 357 -26.94 -9.31 20.13
C ASN A 357 -26.43 -8.74 21.48
N ALA A 358 -27.33 -8.49 22.44
CA ALA A 358 -26.97 -7.98 23.76
C ALA A 358 -26.14 -8.99 24.58
N LEU A 359 -26.49 -10.28 24.52
CA LEU A 359 -25.73 -11.35 25.17
C LEU A 359 -24.33 -11.50 24.58
N LYS A 360 -24.20 -11.40 23.25
CA LYS A 360 -22.91 -11.42 22.55
C LYS A 360 -22.02 -10.27 23.03
N GLU A 361 -22.55 -9.05 23.09
CA GLU A 361 -21.82 -7.87 23.56
C GLU A 361 -21.36 -8.00 25.02
N LYS A 362 -22.16 -8.65 25.86
CA LYS A 362 -21.78 -9.02 27.24
C LYS A 362 -20.73 -10.14 27.33
N GLY A 363 -20.46 -10.86 26.23
CA GLY A 363 -19.53 -11.99 26.16
C GLY A 363 -20.16 -13.37 26.38
N ASN A 364 -21.48 -13.46 26.55
CA ASN A 364 -22.21 -14.71 26.72
C ASN A 364 -22.54 -15.37 25.37
N VAL A 365 -21.50 -15.77 24.63
CA VAL A 365 -21.62 -16.25 23.24
C VAL A 365 -22.49 -17.50 23.10
N SER A 366 -22.40 -18.44 24.05
CA SER A 366 -23.20 -19.69 23.99
C SER A 366 -24.71 -19.43 24.11
N GLU A 367 -25.11 -18.51 24.98
CA GLU A 367 -26.51 -18.16 25.18
C GLU A 367 -27.05 -17.33 24.00
N ALA A 368 -26.20 -16.45 23.43
CA ALA A 368 -26.51 -15.73 22.20
C ALA A 368 -26.76 -16.68 21.03
N GLU A 369 -25.92 -17.70 20.86
CA GLU A 369 -26.09 -18.73 19.83
C GLU A 369 -27.41 -19.50 19.98
N GLU A 370 -27.78 -19.89 21.20
CA GLU A 370 -29.07 -20.54 21.46
C GLU A 370 -30.26 -19.62 21.15
N CYS A 371 -30.15 -18.33 21.45
CA CYS A 371 -31.16 -17.33 21.12
C CYS A 371 -31.32 -17.16 19.60
N TYR A 372 -30.23 -17.06 18.83
CA TYR A 372 -30.32 -17.03 17.36
C TYR A 372 -30.93 -18.31 16.79
N ASN A 373 -30.53 -19.48 17.30
CA ASN A 373 -31.11 -20.76 16.89
C ASN A 373 -32.60 -20.83 17.21
N THR A 374 -33.03 -20.29 18.36
CA THR A 374 -34.45 -20.20 18.72
C THR A 374 -35.21 -19.27 17.77
N ALA A 375 -34.65 -18.09 17.47
CA ALA A 375 -35.23 -17.18 16.48
C ALA A 375 -35.40 -17.86 15.11
N LEU A 376 -34.42 -18.66 14.68
CA LEU A 376 -34.46 -19.40 13.41
C LEU A 376 -35.39 -20.63 13.43
N ARG A 377 -35.63 -21.26 14.60
CA ARG A 377 -36.67 -22.27 14.76
C ARG A 377 -38.06 -21.68 14.60
N LEU A 378 -38.28 -20.47 15.15
CA LEU A 378 -39.53 -19.75 15.06
C LEU A 378 -39.76 -19.15 13.66
N CYS A 379 -38.70 -18.63 13.03
CA CYS A 379 -38.73 -18.07 11.70
C CYS A 379 -37.44 -18.44 10.93
N PRO A 380 -37.47 -19.53 10.13
CA PRO A 380 -36.30 -20.00 9.37
C PRO A 380 -35.77 -19.01 8.32
N THR A 381 -36.58 -18.00 7.97
CA THR A 381 -36.28 -16.92 7.02
C THR A 381 -35.93 -15.60 7.73
N HIS A 382 -35.46 -15.64 8.97
CA HIS A 382 -35.03 -14.44 9.69
C HIS A 382 -33.58 -14.06 9.31
N ALA A 383 -33.43 -13.16 8.34
CA ALA A 383 -32.13 -12.83 7.72
C ALA A 383 -31.09 -12.31 8.72
N ASP A 384 -31.48 -11.45 9.67
CA ASP A 384 -30.56 -10.91 10.69
C ASP A 384 -30.00 -12.01 11.60
N SER A 385 -30.83 -12.96 12.03
CA SER A 385 -30.36 -14.11 12.83
C SER A 385 -29.43 -15.01 12.03
N LEU A 386 -29.66 -15.21 10.73
CA LEU A 386 -28.76 -15.98 9.87
C LEU A 386 -27.39 -15.30 9.76
N ASN A 387 -27.36 -14.00 9.47
CA ASN A 387 -26.12 -13.22 9.37
C ASN A 387 -25.36 -13.15 10.71
N ASN A 388 -26.06 -12.93 11.83
CA ASN A 388 -25.42 -12.79 13.13
C ASN A 388 -24.94 -14.13 13.69
N LEU A 389 -25.67 -15.22 13.45
CA LEU A 389 -25.19 -16.57 13.75
C LEU A 389 -23.97 -16.92 12.89
N ALA A 390 -23.94 -16.52 11.61
CA ALA A 390 -22.78 -16.69 10.74
C ALA A 390 -21.54 -15.94 11.29
N ASN A 391 -21.73 -14.73 11.82
CA ASN A 391 -20.65 -13.98 12.48
C ASN A 391 -20.09 -14.74 13.70
N ILE A 392 -20.95 -15.33 14.54
CA ILE A 392 -20.51 -16.18 15.66
C ILE A 392 -19.75 -17.41 15.16
N LYS A 393 -20.28 -18.12 14.16
CA LYS A 393 -19.62 -19.31 13.59
C LYS A 393 -18.25 -18.97 13.02
N ARG A 394 -18.12 -17.81 12.36
CA ARG A 394 -16.82 -17.27 11.89
C ARG A 394 -15.87 -17.03 13.05
N GLU A 395 -16.32 -16.35 14.12
CA GLU A 395 -15.51 -16.07 15.32
C GLU A 395 -15.09 -17.36 16.06
N GLN A 396 -15.90 -18.41 16.01
CA GLN A 396 -15.59 -19.75 16.52
C GLN A 396 -14.63 -20.56 15.62
N GLY A 397 -14.30 -20.07 14.41
CA GLY A 397 -13.48 -20.78 13.43
C GLY A 397 -14.23 -21.80 12.56
N ASN A 398 -15.56 -21.90 12.69
CA ASN A 398 -16.41 -22.76 11.86
C ASN A 398 -16.76 -22.03 10.55
N ILE A 399 -15.78 -21.91 9.66
CA ILE A 399 -15.85 -21.05 8.47
C ILE A 399 -16.89 -21.54 7.45
N GLU A 400 -16.97 -22.84 7.22
CA GLU A 400 -17.91 -23.45 6.26
C GLU A 400 -19.36 -23.20 6.66
N ASP A 401 -19.67 -23.37 7.94
CA ASP A 401 -20.99 -23.10 8.51
C ASP A 401 -21.35 -21.61 8.37
N ALA A 402 -20.39 -20.73 8.64
CA ALA A 402 -20.57 -19.29 8.47
C ALA A 402 -20.92 -18.94 7.01
N VAL A 403 -20.18 -19.49 6.03
CA VAL A 403 -20.45 -19.26 4.60
C VAL A 403 -21.85 -19.74 4.21
N GLN A 404 -22.26 -20.92 4.67
CA GLN A 404 -23.61 -21.44 4.40
C GLN A 404 -24.70 -20.54 4.98
N LEU A 405 -24.52 -20.07 6.21
CA LEU A 405 -25.46 -19.18 6.87
C LEU A 405 -25.55 -17.81 6.19
N TYR A 406 -24.42 -17.22 5.76
CA TYR A 406 -24.45 -15.98 4.97
C TYR A 406 -25.16 -16.17 3.63
N ARG A 407 -24.89 -17.26 2.91
CA ARG A 407 -25.58 -17.56 1.65
C ARG A 407 -27.09 -17.71 1.86
N LYS A 408 -27.50 -18.43 2.91
CA LYS A 408 -28.92 -18.54 3.28
C LYS A 408 -29.53 -17.18 3.63
N ALA A 409 -28.80 -16.31 4.32
CA ALA A 409 -29.24 -14.95 4.60
C ALA A 409 -29.48 -14.15 3.30
N LEU A 410 -28.60 -14.30 2.30
CA LEU A 410 -28.71 -13.65 1.00
C LEU A 410 -29.76 -14.30 0.07
N GLU A 411 -30.05 -15.59 0.20
CA GLU A 411 -31.17 -16.24 -0.47
C GLU A 411 -32.51 -15.69 0.00
N VAL A 412 -32.61 -15.43 1.31
CA VAL A 412 -33.80 -14.86 1.94
C VAL A 412 -33.93 -13.37 1.66
N PHE A 413 -32.82 -12.63 1.78
CA PHE A 413 -32.78 -11.18 1.57
C PHE A 413 -31.57 -10.78 0.71
N PRO A 414 -31.71 -10.75 -0.63
CA PRO A 414 -30.61 -10.42 -1.54
C PRO A 414 -30.04 -9.01 -1.38
N GLU A 415 -30.83 -8.04 -0.90
CA GLU A 415 -30.37 -6.66 -0.70
C GLU A 415 -29.76 -6.43 0.69
N PHE A 416 -29.18 -7.47 1.31
CA PHE A 416 -28.52 -7.37 2.62
C PHE A 416 -27.03 -6.99 2.49
N ALA A 417 -26.74 -5.69 2.44
CA ALA A 417 -25.37 -5.17 2.26
C ALA A 417 -24.37 -5.72 3.29
N ALA A 418 -24.77 -5.84 4.57
CA ALA A 418 -23.89 -6.35 5.63
C ALA A 418 -23.54 -7.84 5.42
N ALA A 419 -24.50 -8.67 5.03
CA ALA A 419 -24.25 -10.09 4.74
C ALA A 419 -23.35 -10.26 3.51
N HIS A 420 -23.52 -9.44 2.47
CA HIS A 420 -22.59 -9.40 1.33
C HIS A 420 -21.16 -9.05 1.78
N SER A 421 -20.98 -8.00 2.58
CA SER A 421 -19.66 -7.58 3.08
C SER A 421 -19.01 -8.64 3.99
N ASN A 422 -19.79 -9.24 4.90
CA ASN A 422 -19.29 -10.29 5.79
C ASN A 422 -18.91 -11.57 5.04
N LEU A 423 -19.71 -11.99 4.06
CA LEU A 423 -19.40 -13.13 3.20
C LEU A 423 -18.14 -12.85 2.37
N ALA A 424 -18.01 -11.64 1.81
CA ALA A 424 -16.82 -11.23 1.07
C ALA A 424 -15.56 -11.32 1.92
N SER A 425 -15.62 -10.86 3.18
CA SER A 425 -14.49 -10.96 4.12
C SER A 425 -14.07 -12.40 4.38
N VAL A 426 -15.02 -13.32 4.53
CA VAL A 426 -14.71 -14.75 4.69
C VAL A 426 -14.14 -15.37 3.41
N LEU A 427 -14.67 -15.01 2.24
CA LEU A 427 -14.15 -15.47 0.95
C LEU A 427 -12.74 -14.96 0.69
N GLN A 428 -12.43 -13.73 1.11
CA GLN A 428 -11.09 -13.16 1.08
C GLN A 428 -10.14 -14.00 1.95
N GLN A 429 -10.52 -14.35 3.18
CA GLN A 429 -9.73 -15.22 4.06
C GLN A 429 -9.50 -16.62 3.45
N GLN A 430 -10.46 -17.14 2.69
CA GLN A 430 -10.31 -18.39 1.93
C GLN A 430 -9.48 -18.25 0.63
N GLY A 431 -8.97 -17.05 0.32
CA GLY A 431 -8.21 -16.78 -0.91
C GLY A 431 -9.06 -16.67 -2.18
N LYS A 432 -10.40 -16.65 -2.08
CA LYS A 432 -11.34 -16.50 -3.20
C LYS A 432 -11.57 -15.02 -3.52
N LEU A 433 -10.48 -14.33 -3.88
CA LEU A 433 -10.46 -12.87 -4.00
C LEU A 433 -11.45 -12.31 -5.03
N GLN A 434 -11.67 -13.02 -6.14
CA GLN A 434 -12.64 -12.60 -7.17
C GLN A 434 -14.09 -12.67 -6.68
N GLU A 435 -14.46 -13.75 -5.98
CA GLU A 435 -15.79 -13.88 -5.39
C GLU A 435 -16.00 -12.82 -4.29
N ALA A 436 -14.98 -12.60 -3.45
CA ALA A 436 -15.00 -11.54 -2.44
C ALA A 436 -15.26 -10.15 -3.08
N LEU A 437 -14.55 -9.83 -4.15
CA LEU A 437 -14.73 -8.56 -4.87
C LEU A 437 -16.15 -8.39 -5.43
N MET A 438 -16.75 -9.47 -5.96
CA MET A 438 -18.15 -9.43 -6.42
C MET A 438 -19.11 -9.10 -5.28
N HIS A 439 -18.96 -9.75 -4.13
CA HIS A 439 -19.83 -9.49 -2.98
C HIS A 439 -19.61 -8.10 -2.37
N TYR A 440 -18.38 -7.58 -2.31
CA TYR A 440 -18.15 -6.19 -1.89
C TYR A 440 -18.78 -5.17 -2.85
N LYS A 441 -18.67 -5.38 -4.17
CA LYS A 441 -19.32 -4.53 -5.16
C LYS A 441 -20.83 -4.51 -4.98
N GLU A 442 -21.44 -5.65 -4.67
CA GLU A 442 -22.87 -5.73 -4.41
C GLU A 442 -23.27 -5.03 -3.09
N ALA A 443 -22.50 -5.20 -2.02
CA ALA A 443 -22.70 -4.46 -0.77
C ALA A 443 -22.66 -2.93 -1.00
N ILE A 444 -21.72 -2.46 -1.83
CA ILE A 444 -21.58 -1.04 -2.19
C ILE A 444 -22.71 -0.58 -3.11
N ARG A 445 -23.17 -1.42 -4.06
CA ARG A 445 -24.31 -1.11 -4.94
C ARG A 445 -25.58 -0.91 -4.11
N ILE A 446 -25.80 -1.74 -3.11
CA ILE A 446 -26.94 -1.68 -2.19
C ILE A 446 -26.80 -0.47 -1.26
N SER A 447 -25.61 -0.24 -0.68
CA SER A 447 -25.34 0.85 0.26
C SER A 447 -24.08 1.64 -0.13
N PRO A 448 -24.21 2.67 -0.98
CA PRO A 448 -23.06 3.47 -1.47
C PRO A 448 -22.32 4.28 -0.40
N THR A 449 -22.86 4.35 0.82
CA THR A 449 -22.25 5.02 1.98
C THR A 449 -21.66 4.02 2.98
N PHE A 450 -21.45 2.76 2.60
CA PHE A 450 -20.89 1.74 3.47
C PHE A 450 -19.34 1.80 3.49
N ALA A 451 -18.78 2.63 4.36
CA ALA A 451 -17.33 2.88 4.42
C ALA A 451 -16.49 1.61 4.65
N ASP A 452 -16.91 0.70 5.52
CA ASP A 452 -16.20 -0.56 5.79
C ASP A 452 -16.11 -1.45 4.55
N ALA A 453 -17.18 -1.53 3.74
CA ALA A 453 -17.17 -2.31 2.50
C ALA A 453 -16.15 -1.76 1.49
N TYR A 454 -16.01 -0.42 1.38
CA TYR A 454 -14.95 0.19 0.57
C TYR A 454 -13.56 -0.14 1.12
N SER A 455 -13.33 0.01 2.43
CA SER A 455 -12.02 -0.30 3.03
C SER A 455 -11.63 -1.76 2.83
N ASN A 456 -12.55 -2.69 3.08
CA ASN A 456 -12.29 -4.12 2.92
C ASN A 456 -12.13 -4.54 1.45
N MET A 457 -12.88 -3.93 0.54
CA MET A 457 -12.65 -4.10 -0.91
C MET A 457 -11.27 -3.60 -1.31
N GLY A 458 -10.83 -2.47 -0.74
CA GLY A 458 -9.48 -1.94 -0.94
C GLY A 458 -8.39 -2.92 -0.50
N ASN A 459 -8.58 -3.61 0.63
CA ASN A 459 -7.65 -4.65 1.09
C ASN A 459 -7.57 -5.82 0.11
N THR A 460 -8.72 -6.26 -0.40
CA THR A 460 -8.80 -7.34 -1.40
C THR A 460 -8.10 -6.94 -2.71
N LEU A 461 -8.32 -5.70 -3.19
CA LEU A 461 -7.67 -5.17 -4.39
C LEU A 461 -6.15 -5.04 -4.19
N LYS A 462 -5.70 -4.63 -3.00
CA LYS A 462 -4.29 -4.60 -2.63
C LYS A 462 -3.66 -6.00 -2.73
N GLU A 463 -4.32 -7.03 -2.20
CA GLU A 463 -3.85 -8.43 -2.30
C GLU A 463 -3.78 -8.92 -3.75
N MET A 464 -4.72 -8.46 -4.59
CA MET A 464 -4.72 -8.70 -6.03
C MET A 464 -3.71 -7.84 -6.82
N GLN A 465 -2.92 -7.01 -6.13
CA GLN A 465 -1.96 -6.05 -6.72
C GLN A 465 -2.61 -4.92 -7.55
N ASP A 466 -3.92 -4.71 -7.45
CA ASP A 466 -4.61 -3.54 -8.00
C ASP A 466 -4.49 -2.34 -7.05
N VAL A 467 -3.31 -1.71 -7.08
CA VAL A 467 -2.95 -0.57 -6.22
C VAL A 467 -3.85 0.64 -6.48
N GLN A 468 -4.22 0.90 -7.74
CA GLN A 468 -5.05 2.05 -8.10
C GLN A 468 -6.49 1.86 -7.61
N GLY A 469 -7.06 0.66 -7.81
CA GLY A 469 -8.36 0.31 -7.26
C GLY A 469 -8.39 0.41 -5.73
N ALA A 470 -7.35 -0.08 -5.05
CA ALA A 470 -7.22 0.03 -3.60
C ALA A 470 -7.18 1.49 -3.12
N LEU A 471 -6.39 2.36 -3.76
CA LEU A 471 -6.31 3.79 -3.46
C LEU A 471 -7.68 4.47 -3.55
N GLN A 472 -8.42 4.22 -4.63
CA GLN A 472 -9.75 4.77 -4.83
C GLN A 472 -10.73 4.33 -3.73
N CYS A 473 -10.66 3.05 -3.35
CA CYS A 473 -11.49 2.48 -2.29
C CYS A 473 -11.22 3.12 -0.92
N TYR A 474 -9.97 3.21 -0.49
CA TYR A 474 -9.64 3.84 0.79
C TYR A 474 -9.98 5.33 0.81
N THR A 475 -9.69 6.04 -0.28
CA THR A 475 -10.06 7.46 -0.42
C THR A 475 -11.57 7.64 -0.30
N ARG A 476 -12.36 6.76 -0.93
CA ARG A 476 -13.82 6.80 -0.82
C ARG A 476 -14.31 6.48 0.59
N ALA A 477 -13.73 5.49 1.25
CA ALA A 477 -14.03 5.17 2.64
C ALA A 477 -13.80 6.37 3.57
N ILE A 478 -12.70 7.11 3.38
CA ILE A 478 -12.36 8.33 4.14
C ILE A 478 -13.31 9.49 3.79
N GLN A 479 -13.71 9.66 2.52
CA GLN A 479 -14.70 10.67 2.14
C GLN A 479 -16.07 10.44 2.81
N ILE A 480 -16.47 9.18 2.94
CA ILE A 480 -17.72 8.79 3.59
C ILE A 480 -17.59 8.94 5.11
N ASN A 481 -16.49 8.48 5.69
CA ASN A 481 -16.19 8.57 7.12
C ASN A 481 -14.77 9.12 7.35
N PRO A 482 -14.62 10.45 7.53
CA PRO A 482 -13.30 11.07 7.76
C PRO A 482 -12.59 10.60 9.04
N ALA A 483 -13.35 10.08 10.02
CA ALA A 483 -12.83 9.59 11.30
C ALA A 483 -12.43 8.09 11.25
N PHE A 484 -12.39 7.47 10.06
CA PHE A 484 -12.09 6.05 9.92
C PHE A 484 -10.57 5.77 9.98
N ALA A 485 -10.06 5.54 11.19
CA ALA A 485 -8.63 5.35 11.45
C ALA A 485 -8.00 4.20 10.62
N ASP A 486 -8.68 3.06 10.49
CA ASP A 486 -8.17 1.91 9.73
C ASP A 486 -8.04 2.23 8.22
N ALA A 487 -8.98 2.98 7.64
CA ALA A 487 -8.88 3.40 6.25
C ALA A 487 -7.70 4.37 6.01
N HIS A 488 -7.41 5.28 6.96
CA HIS A 488 -6.21 6.12 6.91
C HIS A 488 -4.92 5.29 7.01
N SER A 489 -4.89 4.27 7.87
CA SER A 489 -3.74 3.36 8.01
C SER A 489 -3.52 2.51 6.75
N ASN A 490 -4.59 2.01 6.14
CA ASN A 490 -4.51 1.23 4.90
C ASN A 490 -4.06 2.10 3.71
N LEU A 491 -4.58 3.32 3.61
CA LEU A 491 -4.13 4.32 2.63
C LEU A 491 -2.64 4.64 2.82
N ALA A 492 -2.21 4.85 4.06
CA ALA A 492 -0.81 5.09 4.40
C ALA A 492 0.09 3.93 3.97
N SER A 493 -0.37 2.69 4.16
CA SER A 493 0.37 1.50 3.71
C SER A 493 0.55 1.47 2.20
N ILE A 494 -0.47 1.85 1.41
CA ILE A 494 -0.31 1.91 -0.06
C ILE A 494 0.67 3.00 -0.47
N HIS A 495 0.60 4.18 0.15
CA HIS A 495 1.55 5.26 -0.11
C HIS A 495 2.98 4.80 0.19
N LYS A 496 3.19 4.12 1.32
CA LYS A 496 4.48 3.53 1.70
C LYS A 496 4.96 2.54 0.64
N ASP A 497 4.13 1.58 0.26
CA ASP A 497 4.47 0.52 -0.70
C ASP A 497 4.70 1.08 -2.13
N SER A 498 4.15 2.27 -2.42
CA SER A 498 4.34 3.00 -3.67
C SER A 498 5.53 3.98 -3.65
N GLY A 499 6.22 4.12 -2.52
CA GLY A 499 7.36 5.05 -2.35
C GLY A 499 6.99 6.49 -2.00
N ASN A 500 5.70 6.79 -1.84
CA ASN A 500 5.15 8.10 -1.42
C ASN A 500 5.22 8.24 0.11
N ILE A 501 6.45 8.24 0.65
CA ILE A 501 6.69 8.19 2.10
C ILE A 501 6.10 9.40 2.87
N PRO A 502 6.18 10.65 2.38
CA PRO A 502 5.58 11.80 3.07
C PRO A 502 4.06 11.67 3.27
N GLU A 503 3.34 11.23 2.23
CA GLU A 503 1.90 11.00 2.26
C GLU A 503 1.55 9.85 3.22
N ALA A 504 2.38 8.81 3.26
CA ALA A 504 2.24 7.72 4.23
C ALA A 504 2.39 8.23 5.67
N ILE A 505 3.40 9.05 5.95
CA ILE A 505 3.63 9.64 7.29
C ILE A 505 2.42 10.49 7.71
N ALA A 506 1.92 11.36 6.83
CA ALA A 506 0.76 12.20 7.13
C ALA A 506 -0.50 11.37 7.44
N SER A 507 -0.72 10.31 6.66
CA SER A 507 -1.88 9.42 6.82
C SER A 507 -1.78 8.57 8.09
N TYR A 508 -0.61 8.02 8.42
CA TYR A 508 -0.40 7.31 9.69
C TYR A 508 -0.54 8.23 10.91
N ARG A 509 -0.03 9.47 10.84
CA ARG A 509 -0.24 10.47 11.92
C ARG A 509 -1.72 10.77 12.11
N THR A 510 -2.49 10.86 11.04
CA THR A 510 -3.95 11.05 11.09
C THR A 510 -4.63 9.84 11.73
N ALA A 511 -4.28 8.62 11.32
CA ALA A 511 -4.80 7.39 11.93
C ALA A 511 -4.53 7.34 13.45
N LEU A 512 -3.31 7.67 13.88
CA LEU A 512 -2.94 7.69 15.31
C LEU A 512 -3.58 8.83 16.10
N LYS A 513 -3.90 9.96 15.46
CA LYS A 513 -4.68 11.03 16.08
C LYS A 513 -6.12 10.61 16.33
N LEU A 514 -6.70 9.83 15.41
CA LEU A 514 -8.06 9.30 15.54
C LEU A 514 -8.12 8.12 16.52
N LYS A 515 -7.10 7.26 16.51
CA LYS A 515 -6.97 6.08 17.36
C LYS A 515 -5.53 5.99 17.93
N PRO A 516 -5.29 6.53 19.14
CA PRO A 516 -3.95 6.53 19.75
C PRO A 516 -3.39 5.14 20.07
N ASP A 517 -4.26 4.20 20.44
CA ASP A 517 -3.91 2.77 20.64
C ASP A 517 -4.07 2.00 19.33
N PHE A 518 -3.11 2.20 18.41
CA PHE A 518 -3.09 1.53 17.12
C PHE A 518 -1.67 1.02 16.79
N PRO A 519 -1.29 -0.17 17.31
CA PRO A 519 0.04 -0.77 17.14
C PRO A 519 0.54 -0.82 15.68
N ASP A 520 -0.29 -1.27 14.75
CA ASP A 520 0.08 -1.41 13.33
C ASP A 520 0.43 -0.07 12.69
N ALA A 521 -0.39 0.96 12.93
CA ALA A 521 -0.13 2.31 12.43
C ALA A 521 1.14 2.89 13.08
N TYR A 522 1.37 2.63 14.37
CA TYR A 522 2.55 3.11 15.09
C TYR A 522 3.85 2.49 14.56
N CYS A 523 3.93 1.16 14.46
CA CYS A 523 5.12 0.46 13.97
C CYS A 523 5.41 0.81 12.50
N ASN A 524 4.38 0.95 11.66
CA ASN A 524 4.58 1.37 10.27
C ASN A 524 5.01 2.85 10.16
N LEU A 525 4.48 3.75 10.99
CA LEU A 525 4.97 5.12 11.07
C LEU A 525 6.44 5.15 11.49
N ALA A 526 6.82 4.41 12.53
CA ALA A 526 8.20 4.32 12.99
C ALA A 526 9.15 3.86 11.87
N HIS A 527 8.70 2.93 11.03
CA HIS A 527 9.45 2.50 9.85
C HIS A 527 9.57 3.61 8.80
N CYS A 528 8.48 4.32 8.48
CA CYS A 528 8.52 5.46 7.55
C CYS A 528 9.46 6.57 8.05
N LEU A 529 9.47 6.86 9.35
CA LEU A 529 10.38 7.83 9.96
C LEU A 529 11.84 7.35 9.89
N GLN A 530 12.10 6.05 10.05
CA GLN A 530 13.42 5.47 9.81
C GLN A 530 13.87 5.64 8.36
N ILE A 531 12.97 5.42 7.39
CA ILE A 531 13.26 5.58 5.95
C ILE A 531 13.70 7.01 5.59
N VAL A 532 13.08 8.01 6.19
CA VAL A 532 13.40 9.43 5.93
C VAL A 532 14.40 10.00 6.92
N CYS A 533 15.00 9.17 7.78
CA CYS A 533 15.93 9.61 8.83
C CYS A 533 15.36 10.68 9.77
N ASP A 534 14.06 10.64 10.06
CA ASP A 534 13.45 11.47 11.10
C ASP A 534 13.67 10.81 12.48
N TRP A 535 14.64 11.35 13.20
CA TRP A 535 15.07 10.87 14.52
C TRP A 535 14.60 11.76 15.68
N THR A 536 13.58 12.60 15.46
CA THR A 536 13.14 13.61 16.45
C THR A 536 12.79 13.02 17.81
N ASP A 537 12.10 11.87 17.85
CA ASP A 537 11.75 11.10 19.05
C ASP A 537 12.33 9.68 19.04
N TYR A 538 13.51 9.47 18.42
CA TYR A 538 14.05 8.13 18.12
C TYR A 538 14.07 7.18 19.32
N ASP A 539 14.67 7.58 20.45
CA ASP A 539 14.84 6.68 21.61
C ASP A 539 13.51 6.30 22.27
N GLU A 540 12.60 7.26 22.45
CA GLU A 540 11.26 7.02 23.00
C GLU A 540 10.45 6.13 22.07
N ARG A 541 10.55 6.38 20.76
CA ARG A 541 9.86 5.62 19.74
C ARG A 541 10.33 4.17 19.67
N MET A 542 11.65 3.93 19.75
CA MET A 542 12.19 2.58 19.79
C MET A 542 11.77 1.83 21.05
N LYS A 543 11.80 2.47 22.24
CA LYS A 543 11.31 1.86 23.50
C LYS A 543 9.84 1.46 23.39
N LYS A 544 8.98 2.34 22.87
CA LYS A 544 7.55 2.05 22.69
C LYS A 544 7.33 0.94 21.67
N LEU A 545 8.07 0.90 20.56
CA LEU A 545 7.99 -0.18 19.57
C LEU A 545 8.33 -1.54 20.20
N VAL A 546 9.40 -1.61 21.00
CA VAL A 546 9.78 -2.85 21.71
C VAL A 546 8.69 -3.28 22.69
N SER A 547 8.10 -2.34 23.44
CA SER A 547 6.98 -2.63 24.36
C SER A 547 5.73 -3.15 23.64
N ILE A 548 5.41 -2.61 22.46
CA ILE A 548 4.28 -3.07 21.64
C ILE A 548 4.51 -4.53 21.20
N VAL A 549 5.71 -4.84 20.71
CA VAL A 549 6.06 -6.20 20.27
C VAL A 549 5.96 -7.18 21.44
N ALA A 550 6.49 -6.81 22.61
CA ALA A 550 6.41 -7.65 23.81
C ALA A 550 4.95 -7.96 24.18
N ASP A 551 4.10 -6.93 24.29
CA ASP A 551 2.67 -7.09 24.62
C ASP A 551 1.92 -7.96 23.61
N GLN A 552 2.21 -7.80 22.30
CA GLN A 552 1.58 -8.60 21.25
C GLN A 552 1.99 -10.07 21.32
N LEU A 553 3.28 -10.35 21.54
CA LEU A 553 3.78 -11.71 21.67
C LEU A 553 3.23 -12.40 22.92
N ASP A 554 3.17 -11.70 24.06
CA ASP A 554 2.58 -12.19 25.31
C ASP A 554 1.09 -12.53 25.15
N LYS A 555 0.36 -11.75 24.36
CA LYS A 555 -1.05 -11.97 24.03
C LYS A 555 -1.27 -12.94 22.87
N ASN A 556 -0.23 -13.63 22.40
CA ASN A 556 -0.30 -14.59 21.29
C ASN A 556 -0.87 -13.96 19.98
N ARG A 557 -0.63 -12.67 19.76
CA ARG A 557 -1.07 -11.91 18.57
C ARG A 557 0.04 -11.84 17.52
N LEU A 558 -0.32 -11.66 16.26
CA LEU A 558 0.63 -11.36 15.19
C LEU A 558 1.29 -9.99 15.47
N PRO A 559 2.63 -9.91 15.56
CA PRO A 559 3.29 -8.64 15.83
C PRO A 559 3.14 -7.65 14.67
N SER A 560 2.97 -6.37 15.01
CA SER A 560 2.88 -5.26 14.04
C SER A 560 4.20 -4.98 13.31
N VAL A 561 5.32 -5.48 13.85
CA VAL A 561 6.63 -5.39 13.22
C VAL A 561 6.80 -6.54 12.24
N HIS A 562 6.98 -6.20 10.96
CA HIS A 562 7.28 -7.18 9.92
C HIS A 562 8.67 -7.82 10.13
N PRO A 563 8.88 -9.13 9.86
CA PRO A 563 10.15 -9.80 10.12
C PRO A 563 11.35 -9.12 9.46
N HIS A 564 11.21 -8.68 8.20
CA HIS A 564 12.25 -7.97 7.47
C HIS A 564 12.68 -6.65 8.15
N HIS A 565 11.79 -5.98 8.89
CA HIS A 565 12.12 -4.71 9.55
C HIS A 565 12.72 -4.92 10.95
N SER A 566 12.51 -6.10 11.55
CA SER A 566 12.93 -6.39 12.93
C SER A 566 14.45 -6.26 13.16
N MET A 567 15.26 -6.42 12.10
CA MET A 567 16.71 -6.22 12.14
C MET A 567 17.13 -4.76 12.38
N LEU A 568 16.25 -3.79 12.10
CA LEU A 568 16.54 -2.37 12.24
C LEU A 568 16.26 -1.82 13.65
N TYR A 569 15.66 -2.64 14.51
CA TYR A 569 15.18 -2.21 15.82
C TYR A 569 15.95 -2.91 16.95
N PRO A 570 16.06 -2.29 18.13
CA PRO A 570 16.75 -2.84 19.30
C PRO A 570 15.91 -3.94 19.99
N LEU A 571 15.49 -4.94 19.22
CA LEU A 571 14.80 -6.14 19.68
C LEU A 571 15.81 -7.18 20.14
N SER A 572 15.42 -8.04 21.09
CA SER A 572 16.21 -9.23 21.42
C SER A 572 16.18 -10.24 20.26
N HIS A 573 17.17 -11.15 20.21
CA HIS A 573 17.15 -12.27 19.26
C HIS A 573 15.88 -13.11 19.38
N GLY A 574 15.44 -13.38 20.62
CA GLY A 574 14.19 -14.09 20.89
C GLY A 574 12.97 -13.41 20.29
N PHE A 575 12.86 -12.08 20.38
CA PHE A 575 11.75 -11.34 19.74
C PHE A 575 11.82 -11.39 18.22
N ARG A 576 13.00 -11.23 17.60
CA ARG A 576 13.12 -11.33 16.14
C ARG A 576 12.70 -12.69 15.62
N LYS A 577 13.16 -13.76 16.29
CA LYS A 577 12.76 -15.14 15.98
C LYS A 577 11.27 -15.37 16.19
N ALA A 578 10.70 -14.92 17.31
CA ALA A 578 9.28 -15.07 17.60
C ALA A 578 8.39 -14.30 16.59
N ILE A 579 8.81 -13.10 16.15
CA ILE A 579 8.12 -12.36 15.09
C ILE A 579 8.08 -13.19 13.80
N ALA A 580 9.21 -13.78 13.42
CA ALA A 580 9.32 -14.63 12.23
C ALA A 580 8.48 -15.91 12.37
N GLU A 581 8.51 -16.57 13.54
CA GLU A 581 7.69 -17.75 13.87
C GLU A 581 6.19 -17.48 13.68
N ARG A 582 5.70 -16.32 14.12
CA ARG A 582 4.29 -15.94 13.95
C ARG A 582 3.90 -15.79 12.48
N HIS A 583 4.79 -15.26 11.65
CA HIS A 583 4.56 -15.15 10.21
C HIS A 583 4.65 -16.51 9.51
N GLY A 584 5.53 -17.41 9.96
CA GLY A 584 5.60 -18.79 9.48
C GLY A 584 4.33 -19.58 9.82
N ASN A 585 3.81 -19.43 11.03
CA ASN A 585 2.56 -20.07 11.46
C ASN A 585 1.34 -19.57 10.67
N LEU A 586 1.31 -18.29 10.30
CA LEU A 586 0.27 -17.75 9.42
C LEU A 586 0.24 -18.46 8.06
N CYS A 587 1.41 -18.86 7.52
CA CYS A 587 1.45 -19.67 6.30
C CYS A 587 0.85 -21.07 6.52
N LEU A 588 1.09 -21.70 7.68
CA LEU A 588 0.49 -22.99 8.03
C LEU A 588 -1.04 -22.89 8.10
N ASP A 589 -1.57 -21.85 8.75
CA ASP A 589 -3.02 -21.63 8.84
C ASP A 589 -3.67 -21.50 7.46
N LYS A 590 -3.03 -20.76 6.54
CA LYS A 590 -3.51 -20.62 5.15
C LYS A 590 -3.52 -21.94 4.38
N ILE A 591 -2.50 -22.78 4.54
CA ILE A 591 -2.43 -24.03 3.78
C ILE A 591 -3.31 -25.13 4.36
N ASN A 592 -3.61 -25.10 5.67
CA ASN A 592 -4.51 -26.06 6.31
C ASN A 592 -5.91 -26.04 5.67
N ALA A 593 -6.37 -24.86 5.22
CA ALA A 593 -7.62 -24.72 4.47
C ALA A 593 -7.65 -25.50 3.15
N LEU A 594 -6.49 -25.87 2.59
CA LEU A 594 -6.39 -26.66 1.36
C LEU A 594 -6.61 -28.16 1.60
N HIS A 595 -6.56 -28.63 2.85
CA HIS A 595 -6.72 -30.05 3.23
C HIS A 595 -5.83 -31.01 2.43
N LYS A 596 -4.59 -30.59 2.15
CA LYS A 596 -3.62 -31.37 1.38
C LYS A 596 -3.00 -32.48 2.24
N PRO A 597 -2.91 -33.73 1.76
CA PRO A 597 -2.13 -34.77 2.44
C PRO A 597 -0.64 -34.43 2.37
N ALA A 598 0.15 -34.99 3.31
CA ALA A 598 1.60 -34.90 3.26
C ALA A 598 2.14 -35.56 1.98
N TYR A 599 3.14 -34.92 1.34
CA TYR A 599 3.77 -35.47 0.16
C TYR A 599 4.66 -36.68 0.48
N GLU A 600 4.74 -37.62 -0.44
CA GLU A 600 5.79 -38.63 -0.43
C GLU A 600 7.08 -38.02 -1.01
N HIS A 601 8.19 -38.24 -0.31
CA HIS A 601 9.50 -37.70 -0.68
C HIS A 601 10.42 -38.79 -1.22
N PRO A 602 11.32 -38.47 -2.18
CA PRO A 602 12.37 -39.39 -2.60
C PRO A 602 13.25 -39.82 -1.42
N LYS A 603 13.59 -41.12 -1.36
CA LYS A 603 14.46 -41.70 -0.31
C LYS A 603 15.89 -41.98 -0.80
N ASP A 604 16.08 -42.07 -2.10
CA ASP A 604 17.35 -42.30 -2.77
C ASP A 604 17.39 -41.52 -4.10
N LEU A 605 18.54 -41.53 -4.78
CA LEU A 605 18.73 -40.82 -6.05
C LEU A 605 18.44 -41.68 -7.28
N LYS A 606 17.82 -42.87 -7.14
CA LYS A 606 17.66 -43.80 -8.27
C LYS A 606 16.75 -43.24 -9.36
N ALA A 607 15.62 -42.64 -8.95
CA ALA A 607 14.63 -42.08 -9.88
C ALA A 607 15.16 -40.85 -10.65
N SER A 608 16.23 -40.21 -10.16
CA SER A 608 16.90 -39.07 -10.80
C SER A 608 18.20 -39.45 -11.52
N GLY A 609 18.48 -40.75 -11.67
CA GLY A 609 19.68 -41.24 -12.35
C GLY A 609 20.97 -40.94 -11.58
N GLY A 610 20.92 -40.92 -10.25
CA GLY A 610 22.06 -40.60 -9.38
C GLY A 610 22.28 -39.10 -9.14
N ARG A 611 21.44 -38.23 -9.71
CA ARG A 611 21.58 -36.77 -9.57
C ARG A 611 20.73 -36.20 -8.46
N LEU A 612 21.28 -35.27 -7.68
CA LEU A 612 20.55 -34.50 -6.70
C LEU A 612 19.75 -33.39 -7.39
N ARG A 613 18.42 -33.46 -7.30
CA ARG A 613 17.51 -32.42 -7.80
C ARG A 613 17.37 -31.26 -6.81
N VAL A 614 17.78 -30.08 -7.22
CA VAL A 614 17.77 -28.85 -6.40
C VAL A 614 16.82 -27.83 -7.04
N GLY A 615 15.84 -27.35 -6.27
CA GLY A 615 14.87 -26.34 -6.71
C GLY A 615 15.12 -24.98 -6.09
N TYR A 616 15.46 -23.97 -6.89
CA TYR A 616 15.57 -22.57 -6.46
C TYR A 616 14.25 -21.84 -6.66
N VAL A 617 13.64 -21.34 -5.59
CA VAL A 617 12.36 -20.60 -5.64
C VAL A 617 12.60 -19.13 -5.37
N SER A 618 12.21 -18.28 -6.31
CA SER A 618 12.45 -16.85 -6.20
C SER A 618 11.41 -16.02 -6.96
N SER A 619 10.94 -14.91 -6.38
CA SER A 619 10.27 -13.83 -7.12
C SER A 619 11.23 -12.93 -7.90
N ASP A 620 12.52 -13.19 -7.81
CA ASP A 620 13.54 -12.21 -8.16
C ASP A 620 14.42 -12.64 -9.34
N PHE A 621 13.99 -13.65 -10.10
CA PHE A 621 14.61 -14.01 -11.37
C PHE A 621 14.25 -12.95 -12.44
N GLY A 622 15.06 -11.89 -12.49
CA GLY A 622 14.85 -10.69 -13.30
C GLY A 622 15.84 -9.57 -12.91
N ASN A 623 15.52 -8.31 -13.18
CA ASN A 623 16.34 -7.17 -12.75
C ASN A 623 16.13 -6.85 -11.26
N HIS A 624 16.66 -7.72 -10.41
CA HIS A 624 16.63 -7.60 -8.95
C HIS A 624 18.02 -7.93 -8.37
N PRO A 625 18.40 -7.35 -7.21
CA PRO A 625 19.67 -7.67 -6.55
C PRO A 625 19.96 -9.16 -6.44
N THR A 626 18.98 -10.00 -6.14
CA THR A 626 19.12 -11.46 -6.09
C THR A 626 19.76 -12.03 -7.37
N SER A 627 19.22 -11.71 -8.55
CA SER A 627 19.80 -12.14 -9.83
C SER A 627 21.17 -11.52 -10.10
N HIS A 628 21.42 -10.27 -9.71
CA HIS A 628 22.76 -9.65 -9.84
C HIS A 628 23.83 -10.37 -9.01
N LEU A 629 23.43 -11.16 -8.01
CA LEU A 629 24.33 -11.95 -7.18
C LEU A 629 24.53 -13.37 -7.71
N MET A 630 23.45 -14.07 -8.11
CA MET A 630 23.50 -15.52 -8.33
C MET A 630 23.09 -16.01 -9.73
N GLN A 631 22.82 -15.15 -10.71
CA GLN A 631 22.32 -15.58 -12.03
C GLN A 631 23.19 -16.63 -12.75
N SER A 632 24.50 -16.71 -12.44
CA SER A 632 25.41 -17.71 -13.02
C SER A 632 25.42 -19.05 -12.27
N ILE A 633 24.91 -19.11 -11.04
CA ILE A 633 24.95 -20.32 -10.21
C ILE A 633 24.16 -21.49 -10.85
N PRO A 634 22.92 -21.31 -11.35
CA PRO A 634 22.17 -22.39 -11.99
C PRO A 634 22.94 -23.09 -13.12
N GLY A 635 23.61 -22.32 -13.99
CA GLY A 635 24.40 -22.86 -15.10
C GLY A 635 25.76 -23.44 -14.73
N MET A 636 26.24 -23.19 -13.51
CA MET A 636 27.55 -23.65 -13.04
C MET A 636 27.50 -24.98 -12.29
N HIS A 637 26.32 -25.51 -12.01
CA HIS A 637 26.15 -26.79 -11.36
C HIS A 637 26.71 -27.96 -12.20
N ASN A 638 27.36 -28.91 -11.55
CA ASN A 638 27.84 -30.14 -12.18
C ASN A 638 26.65 -31.02 -12.60
N SER A 639 26.39 -31.05 -13.90
CA SER A 639 25.26 -31.79 -14.50
C SER A 639 25.34 -33.31 -14.32
N GLU A 640 26.50 -33.87 -13.96
CA GLU A 640 26.66 -35.29 -13.65
C GLU A 640 26.14 -35.65 -12.25
N LYS A 641 26.15 -34.70 -11.30
CA LYS A 641 25.73 -34.91 -9.91
C LYS A 641 24.47 -34.15 -9.54
N PHE A 642 24.11 -33.10 -10.27
CA PHE A 642 23.00 -32.20 -9.96
C PHE A 642 22.08 -32.00 -11.15
N GLU A 643 20.80 -31.81 -10.85
CA GLU A 643 19.78 -31.41 -11.81
C GLU A 643 19.01 -30.21 -11.21
N VAL A 644 19.07 -29.07 -11.88
CA VAL A 644 18.67 -27.77 -11.34
C VAL A 644 17.30 -27.35 -11.86
N PHE A 645 16.41 -26.98 -10.95
CA PHE A 645 15.09 -26.44 -11.23
C PHE A 645 15.02 -25.01 -10.71
N CYS A 646 14.56 -24.08 -11.55
CA CYS A 646 14.28 -22.71 -11.14
C CYS A 646 12.76 -22.45 -11.20
N TYR A 647 12.18 -22.03 -10.08
CA TYR A 647 10.76 -21.72 -9.92
C TYR A 647 10.58 -20.21 -9.73
N ALA A 648 10.13 -19.53 -10.78
CA ALA A 648 9.86 -18.10 -10.70
C ALA A 648 8.49 -17.82 -10.10
N LEU A 649 8.45 -16.98 -9.06
CA LEU A 649 7.19 -16.48 -8.48
C LEU A 649 6.69 -15.21 -9.19
N SER A 650 7.53 -14.61 -10.04
CA SER A 650 7.26 -13.42 -10.82
C SER A 650 7.17 -13.71 -12.32
N PRO A 651 6.32 -12.95 -13.05
CA PRO A 651 6.27 -13.03 -14.50
C PRO A 651 7.62 -12.57 -15.11
N ASP A 652 7.84 -12.95 -16.36
CA ASP A 652 9.02 -12.52 -17.12
C ASP A 652 9.04 -10.99 -17.30
N ASP A 653 10.14 -10.35 -16.89
CA ASP A 653 10.36 -8.92 -17.02
C ASP A 653 11.12 -8.53 -18.31
N ASN A 654 11.40 -9.51 -19.18
CA ASN A 654 12.13 -9.40 -20.45
C ASN A 654 13.59 -8.95 -20.31
N THR A 655 14.18 -9.11 -19.14
CA THR A 655 15.58 -8.74 -18.90
C THR A 655 16.53 -9.90 -19.23
N ASN A 656 17.78 -9.58 -19.58
CA ASN A 656 18.79 -10.62 -19.84
C ASN A 656 19.06 -11.48 -18.60
N PHE A 657 18.80 -10.97 -17.39
CA PHE A 657 18.89 -11.73 -16.13
C PHE A 657 17.93 -12.92 -16.14
N ARG A 658 16.66 -12.69 -16.50
CA ARG A 658 15.65 -13.76 -16.63
C ARG A 658 16.01 -14.71 -17.77
N VAL A 659 16.41 -14.17 -18.92
CA VAL A 659 16.84 -14.97 -20.08
C VAL A 659 17.98 -15.93 -19.74
N LYS A 660 19.01 -15.46 -19.03
CA LYS A 660 20.16 -16.28 -18.63
C LYS A 660 19.73 -17.44 -17.72
N VAL A 661 18.96 -17.17 -16.68
CA VAL A 661 18.51 -18.22 -15.74
C VAL A 661 17.62 -19.25 -16.45
N VAL A 662 16.74 -18.82 -17.35
CA VAL A 662 15.91 -19.73 -18.17
C VAL A 662 16.77 -20.60 -19.08
N ALA A 663 17.81 -20.03 -19.71
CA ALA A 663 18.68 -20.73 -20.64
C ALA A 663 19.66 -21.70 -19.97
N GLU A 664 20.08 -21.40 -18.74
CA GLU A 664 21.15 -22.13 -18.06
C GLU A 664 20.68 -23.14 -16.99
N ALA A 665 19.48 -22.98 -16.44
CA ALA A 665 18.89 -24.00 -15.58
C ALA A 665 18.49 -25.23 -16.42
N HIS A 666 18.62 -26.45 -15.86
CA HIS A 666 18.11 -27.65 -16.56
C HIS A 666 16.61 -27.57 -16.78
N HIS A 667 15.88 -27.01 -15.81
CA HIS A 667 14.44 -26.81 -15.86
C HIS A 667 14.05 -25.44 -15.32
N PHE A 668 13.14 -24.76 -16.02
CA PHE A 668 12.58 -23.49 -15.58
C PHE A 668 11.04 -23.55 -15.58
N THR A 669 10.43 -23.18 -14.46
CA THR A 669 8.97 -23.15 -14.30
C THR A 669 8.51 -21.80 -13.80
N ASP A 670 7.60 -21.16 -14.54
CA ASP A 670 6.95 -19.93 -14.13
C ASP A 670 5.71 -20.22 -13.25
N LEU A 671 5.87 -20.15 -11.93
CA LEU A 671 4.80 -20.33 -10.95
C LEU A 671 3.92 -19.09 -10.81
N SER A 672 4.27 -17.93 -11.39
CA SER A 672 3.36 -16.76 -11.42
C SER A 672 2.07 -17.07 -12.19
N GLN A 673 2.14 -18.01 -13.14
CA GLN A 673 0.99 -18.53 -13.89
C GLN A 673 0.18 -19.58 -13.12
N ILE A 674 0.67 -20.02 -11.95
CA ILE A 674 0.00 -21.00 -11.07
C ILE A 674 -0.23 -20.34 -9.70
N PRO A 675 -1.24 -19.46 -9.58
CA PRO A 675 -1.48 -18.69 -8.36
C PRO A 675 -1.92 -19.57 -7.18
N CYS A 676 -2.57 -20.71 -7.46
CA CYS A 676 -2.96 -21.65 -6.42
C CYS A 676 -1.72 -22.34 -5.82
N ASN A 677 -1.44 -22.06 -4.54
CA ASN A 677 -0.30 -22.62 -3.82
C ASN A 677 -0.29 -24.16 -3.80
N GLY A 678 -1.45 -24.80 -3.62
CA GLY A 678 -1.56 -26.27 -3.64
C GLY A 678 -1.14 -26.89 -4.99
N LYS A 679 -1.57 -26.30 -6.11
CA LYS A 679 -1.18 -26.78 -7.45
C LYS A 679 0.29 -26.51 -7.77
N ALA A 680 0.81 -25.37 -7.31
CA ALA A 680 2.21 -25.03 -7.47
C ALA A 680 3.11 -26.01 -6.68
N ALA A 681 2.74 -26.33 -5.44
CA ALA A 681 3.45 -27.34 -4.63
C ALA A 681 3.36 -28.74 -5.26
N ASP A 682 2.20 -29.14 -5.82
CA ASP A 682 2.07 -30.42 -6.55
C ASP A 682 3.06 -30.51 -7.70
N ARG A 683 3.20 -29.43 -8.48
CA ARG A 683 4.16 -29.38 -9.59
C ARG A 683 5.60 -29.60 -9.10
N MET A 684 5.98 -28.93 -8.01
CA MET A 684 7.31 -29.06 -7.42
C MET A 684 7.58 -30.47 -6.89
N ASN A 685 6.57 -31.11 -6.27
CA ASN A 685 6.70 -32.50 -5.81
C ASN A 685 6.79 -33.50 -6.99
N GLN A 686 6.03 -33.27 -8.07
CA GLN A 686 6.09 -34.09 -9.30
C GLN A 686 7.46 -34.03 -9.98
N ASP A 687 8.15 -32.90 -9.89
CA ASP A 687 9.53 -32.75 -10.38
C ASP A 687 10.53 -33.58 -9.54
N GLY A 688 10.12 -34.12 -8.37
CA GLY A 688 10.90 -35.04 -7.55
C GLY A 688 12.11 -34.39 -6.88
N LEU A 689 11.93 -33.17 -6.38
CA LEU A 689 13.00 -32.39 -5.75
C LEU A 689 13.51 -33.05 -4.47
N HIS A 690 14.83 -32.96 -4.23
CA HIS A 690 15.47 -33.42 -3.00
C HIS A 690 15.74 -32.26 -2.05
N ILE A 691 16.21 -31.13 -2.60
CA ILE A 691 16.46 -29.90 -1.84
C ILE A 691 15.66 -28.77 -2.48
N LEU A 692 14.92 -28.03 -1.66
CA LEU A 692 14.21 -26.83 -2.07
C LEU A 692 14.77 -25.59 -1.37
N VAL A 693 15.14 -24.59 -2.15
CA VAL A 693 15.86 -23.41 -1.70
C VAL A 693 14.94 -22.19 -1.74
N ASN A 694 14.69 -21.60 -0.57
CA ASN A 694 13.95 -20.35 -0.42
C ASN A 694 14.88 -19.15 -0.54
N MET A 695 14.68 -18.35 -1.58
CA MET A 695 15.47 -17.15 -1.85
C MET A 695 14.72 -15.85 -1.56
N ASN A 696 13.57 -15.92 -0.89
CA ASN A 696 12.73 -14.76 -0.61
C ASN A 696 12.65 -14.44 0.88
N GLY A 697 12.45 -15.45 1.73
CA GLY A 697 12.01 -15.25 3.12
C GLY A 697 10.78 -14.36 3.21
N TYR A 698 10.84 -13.32 4.03
CA TYR A 698 9.74 -12.34 4.17
C TYR A 698 10.02 -11.08 3.36
N THR A 699 10.12 -11.22 2.04
CA THR A 699 10.27 -10.10 1.09
C THR A 699 9.06 -10.02 0.15
N LYS A 700 8.99 -8.94 -0.64
CA LYS A 700 7.91 -8.73 -1.60
C LYS A 700 7.91 -9.86 -2.64
N GLY A 701 6.74 -10.47 -2.88
CA GLY A 701 6.58 -11.55 -3.86
C GLY A 701 6.78 -12.96 -3.30
N ALA A 702 7.17 -13.10 -2.02
CA ALA A 702 7.32 -14.39 -1.37
C ALA A 702 6.00 -15.19 -1.34
N ARG A 703 6.11 -16.51 -1.55
CA ARG A 703 5.02 -17.48 -1.39
C ARG A 703 5.46 -18.60 -0.45
N ASN A 704 5.69 -18.26 0.82
CA ASN A 704 6.17 -19.21 1.84
C ASN A 704 5.17 -20.34 2.12
N GLU A 705 3.90 -20.19 1.70
CA GLU A 705 2.92 -21.27 1.67
C GLU A 705 3.37 -22.49 0.85
N LEU A 706 4.19 -22.29 -0.20
CA LEU A 706 4.77 -23.39 -0.98
C LEU A 706 5.71 -24.26 -0.13
N PHE A 707 6.50 -23.63 0.74
CA PHE A 707 7.41 -24.30 1.65
C PHE A 707 6.68 -24.90 2.85
N ALA A 708 5.61 -24.25 3.33
CA ALA A 708 4.75 -24.79 4.38
C ALA A 708 4.12 -26.14 3.99
N LEU A 709 3.81 -26.33 2.70
CA LEU A 709 3.28 -27.57 2.13
C LEU A 709 4.33 -28.71 2.04
N ARG A 710 5.62 -28.41 2.25
CA ARG A 710 6.75 -29.35 2.21
C ARG A 710 6.78 -30.29 0.99
N PRO A 711 6.82 -29.77 -0.26
CA PRO A 711 6.89 -30.59 -1.47
C PRO A 711 8.24 -31.31 -1.67
N ALA A 712 9.28 -30.94 -0.91
CA ALA A 712 10.61 -31.58 -0.91
C ALA A 712 11.01 -32.00 0.52
N PRO A 713 11.87 -33.04 0.67
CA PRO A 713 12.27 -33.54 1.99
C PRO A 713 13.15 -32.55 2.77
N ILE A 714 14.03 -31.82 2.07
CA ILE A 714 14.92 -30.83 2.66
C ILE A 714 14.57 -29.46 2.11
N GLN A 715 14.37 -28.48 2.98
CA GLN A 715 14.11 -27.09 2.60
C GLN A 715 15.09 -26.15 3.31
N CYS A 716 15.77 -25.28 2.57
CA CYS A 716 16.76 -24.37 3.14
C CYS A 716 16.58 -22.91 2.71
N MET A 717 16.88 -21.98 3.63
CA MET A 717 16.98 -20.55 3.38
C MET A 717 18.34 -20.23 2.75
N TRP A 718 18.37 -19.40 1.70
CA TRP A 718 19.63 -18.98 1.09
C TRP A 718 19.55 -17.59 0.46
N LEU A 719 20.57 -16.77 0.74
CA LEU A 719 20.93 -15.50 0.07
C LEU A 719 19.91 -14.34 0.19
N GLY A 720 18.69 -14.49 -0.31
CA GLY A 720 17.80 -13.35 -0.56
C GLY A 720 17.08 -12.78 0.67
N TYR A 721 17.14 -13.45 1.83
CA TYR A 721 16.60 -12.93 3.08
C TYR A 721 17.66 -12.95 4.21
N PRO A 722 18.01 -11.79 4.80
CA PRO A 722 19.09 -11.69 5.76
C PRO A 722 18.62 -11.95 7.22
N GLY A 723 17.93 -13.06 7.45
CA GLY A 723 17.43 -13.44 8.78
C GLY A 723 16.82 -14.84 8.82
N THR A 724 16.42 -15.28 10.02
CA THR A 724 15.67 -16.53 10.20
C THR A 724 14.27 -16.43 9.60
N SER A 725 13.79 -17.50 8.99
CA SER A 725 12.37 -17.64 8.65
C SER A 725 11.51 -17.81 9.90
N GLY A 726 12.06 -18.26 11.03
CA GLY A 726 11.27 -18.66 12.19
C GLY A 726 10.31 -19.83 11.91
N ALA A 727 10.31 -20.39 10.70
CA ALA A 727 9.27 -21.30 10.28
C ALA A 727 9.65 -22.75 10.59
N PRO A 728 8.73 -23.57 11.13
CA PRO A 728 9.01 -24.98 11.43
C PRO A 728 9.18 -25.84 10.16
N PHE A 729 8.85 -25.30 8.99
CA PHE A 729 8.98 -25.97 7.70
C PHE A 729 10.32 -25.67 6.99
N MET A 730 11.19 -24.83 7.54
CA MET A 730 12.53 -24.60 7.00
C MET A 730 13.57 -25.35 7.84
N ASP A 731 14.36 -26.22 7.20
CA ASP A 731 15.27 -27.13 7.89
C ASP A 731 16.64 -26.50 8.14
N TYR A 732 17.17 -25.81 7.13
CA TYR A 732 18.50 -25.20 7.16
C TYR A 732 18.49 -23.73 6.78
N ILE A 733 19.49 -22.99 7.25
CA ILE A 733 19.88 -21.69 6.72
C ILE A 733 21.33 -21.79 6.24
N VAL A 734 21.54 -21.58 4.94
CA VAL A 734 22.88 -21.50 4.35
C VAL A 734 23.50 -20.18 4.79
N SER A 735 24.55 -20.27 5.59
CA SER A 735 25.29 -19.13 6.15
C SER A 735 26.79 -19.45 6.19
N ASP A 736 27.55 -18.75 7.02
CA ASP A 736 28.96 -19.00 7.27
C ASP A 736 29.32 -18.63 8.70
N LYS A 737 30.53 -19.01 9.11
CA LYS A 737 31.03 -18.83 10.48
C LYS A 737 31.06 -17.37 10.92
N GLU A 738 31.41 -16.46 10.03
CA GLU A 738 31.55 -15.04 10.37
C GLU A 738 30.19 -14.35 10.46
N THR A 739 29.30 -14.68 9.52
CA THR A 739 27.93 -14.14 9.48
C THR A 739 27.09 -14.67 10.64
N SER A 740 27.15 -15.98 10.93
CA SER A 740 26.29 -16.65 11.91
C SER A 740 27.11 -17.57 12.80
N PRO A 741 27.93 -17.04 13.73
CA PRO A 741 28.73 -17.88 14.61
C PRO A 741 27.83 -18.74 15.51
N VAL A 742 28.37 -19.89 15.96
CA VAL A 742 27.58 -20.94 16.63
C VAL A 742 27.04 -20.47 18.00
N ASP A 743 27.72 -19.54 18.64
CA ASP A 743 27.31 -18.92 19.92
C ASP A 743 25.97 -18.20 19.84
N VAL A 744 25.61 -17.67 18.66
CA VAL A 744 24.32 -17.02 18.42
C VAL A 744 23.33 -17.91 17.64
N ALA A 745 23.57 -19.23 17.56
CA ALA A 745 22.71 -20.14 16.81
C ALA A 745 21.24 -20.12 17.27
N GLU A 746 20.96 -19.77 18.53
CA GLU A 746 19.61 -19.66 19.08
C GLU A 746 18.72 -18.61 18.40
N GLN A 747 19.32 -17.61 17.73
CA GLN A 747 18.56 -16.59 16.99
C GLN A 747 17.89 -17.14 15.73
N TYR A 748 18.22 -18.36 15.31
CA TYR A 748 17.66 -19.04 14.15
C TYR A 748 16.72 -20.17 14.58
N SER A 749 15.62 -20.38 13.83
CA SER A 749 14.83 -21.62 13.94
C SER A 749 15.47 -22.76 13.16
N GLU A 750 16.13 -22.43 12.05
CA GLU A 750 16.79 -23.38 11.17
C GLU A 750 18.14 -23.86 11.72
N LYS A 751 18.64 -24.96 11.18
CA LYS A 751 20.00 -25.42 11.43
C LYS A 751 21.00 -24.68 10.55
N LEU A 752 22.09 -24.23 11.16
CA LEU A 752 23.18 -23.56 10.44
C LEU A 752 23.86 -24.55 9.49
N ALA A 753 23.99 -24.18 8.22
CA ALA A 753 24.74 -24.90 7.21
C ALA A 753 25.82 -24.00 6.62
N TYR A 754 27.09 -24.29 6.90
CA TYR A 754 28.18 -23.36 6.60
C TYR A 754 28.78 -23.56 5.21
N MET A 755 28.78 -22.48 4.43
CA MET A 755 29.73 -22.27 3.36
C MET A 755 31.14 -22.09 3.95
N PRO A 756 32.21 -22.53 3.26
CA PRO A 756 33.56 -22.54 3.82
C PRO A 756 34.19 -21.16 4.00
N HIS A 757 33.71 -20.15 3.26
CA HIS A 757 34.24 -18.79 3.31
C HIS A 757 33.16 -17.79 3.75
N THR A 758 32.29 -17.41 2.83
CA THR A 758 31.13 -16.56 3.09
C THR A 758 29.93 -17.14 2.35
N PHE A 759 28.73 -16.98 2.89
CA PHE A 759 27.51 -17.34 2.17
C PHE A 759 27.17 -16.34 1.06
N PHE A 760 27.80 -15.17 1.06
CA PHE A 760 27.50 -14.11 0.10
C PHE A 760 28.28 -14.32 -1.21
N ILE A 761 27.67 -13.99 -2.35
CA ILE A 761 28.29 -14.13 -3.68
C ILE A 761 27.88 -12.96 -4.56
N GLY A 762 28.63 -12.67 -5.61
CA GLY A 762 28.30 -11.64 -6.59
C GLY A 762 28.67 -12.03 -8.01
N ASP A 763 27.80 -11.73 -8.99
CA ASP A 763 28.05 -12.03 -10.41
C ASP A 763 28.88 -10.93 -11.10
N HIS A 764 29.50 -10.03 -10.33
CA HIS A 764 30.23 -8.86 -10.81
C HIS A 764 31.36 -9.20 -11.80
N ALA A 765 32.00 -10.35 -11.63
CA ALA A 765 33.05 -10.82 -12.53
C ALA A 765 32.55 -11.13 -13.95
N ASN A 766 31.27 -11.47 -14.10
CA ASN A 766 30.56 -11.72 -15.35
C ASN A 766 29.83 -10.45 -15.84
N MET A 767 29.14 -9.72 -14.96
CA MET A 767 28.38 -8.51 -15.32
C MET A 767 29.28 -7.32 -15.69
N PHE A 768 30.39 -7.14 -14.96
CA PHE A 768 31.23 -5.94 -15.06
C PHE A 768 32.71 -6.27 -15.32
N PRO A 769 33.04 -7.09 -16.33
CA PRO A 769 34.42 -7.48 -16.62
C PRO A 769 35.26 -6.30 -17.11
N HIS A 770 34.65 -5.25 -17.67
CA HIS A 770 35.32 -4.01 -18.06
C HIS A 770 35.93 -3.26 -16.87
N LEU A 771 35.46 -3.52 -15.64
CA LEU A 771 36.00 -2.96 -14.40
C LEU A 771 37.16 -3.80 -13.81
N LYS A 772 37.56 -4.92 -14.43
CA LYS A 772 38.73 -5.71 -13.99
C LYS A 772 40.05 -4.94 -14.13
N LYS A 773 40.11 -3.97 -15.05
CA LYS A 773 41.25 -3.08 -15.28
C LYS A 773 40.78 -1.63 -15.30
N LYS A 774 41.67 -0.73 -14.91
CA LYS A 774 41.45 0.71 -15.00
C LYS A 774 42.72 1.40 -15.48
N ALA A 775 42.55 2.56 -16.10
CA ALA A 775 43.59 3.53 -16.37
C ALA A 775 43.16 4.90 -15.83
N VAL A 776 44.10 5.80 -15.64
CA VAL A 776 43.83 7.15 -15.12
C VAL A 776 44.46 8.24 -15.99
N ILE A 777 43.91 9.45 -15.93
CA ILE A 777 44.51 10.65 -16.51
C ILE A 777 45.22 11.44 -15.40
N ASP A 778 46.47 11.81 -15.66
CA ASP A 778 47.28 12.66 -14.77
C ASP A 778 46.89 14.14 -14.93
N PHE A 779 45.97 14.62 -14.09
CA PHE A 779 45.45 15.99 -14.12
C PHE A 779 45.76 16.72 -12.81
N LYS A 780 46.44 17.88 -12.90
CA LYS A 780 46.74 18.77 -11.76
C LYS A 780 47.40 18.07 -10.56
N SER A 781 48.30 17.12 -10.81
CA SER A 781 48.84 16.24 -9.77
C SER A 781 49.90 16.84 -8.86
N ASN A 782 50.54 17.97 -9.22
CA ASN A 782 51.76 18.45 -8.52
C ASN A 782 52.79 17.32 -8.26
N GLY A 783 52.84 16.30 -9.13
CA GLY A 783 53.69 15.11 -8.97
C GLY A 783 53.03 13.87 -8.31
N HIS A 784 51.80 13.97 -7.80
CA HIS A 784 51.05 12.86 -7.20
C HIS A 784 50.03 12.22 -8.16
N ILE A 785 50.24 10.96 -8.52
CA ILE A 785 49.32 10.21 -9.38
C ILE A 785 48.18 9.63 -8.52
N PHE A 786 46.96 10.08 -8.78
CA PHE A 786 45.76 9.56 -8.11
C PHE A 786 45.10 8.42 -8.91
N ASP A 787 44.52 7.45 -8.22
CA ASP A 787 43.95 6.24 -8.84
C ASP A 787 42.42 6.30 -9.08
N ASN A 788 41.79 7.43 -8.75
CA ASN A 788 40.34 7.56 -8.59
C ASN A 788 39.76 8.95 -8.92
N ARG A 789 40.48 9.80 -9.68
CA ARG A 789 39.99 11.15 -10.05
C ARG A 789 39.34 11.18 -11.42
N ILE A 790 40.06 10.72 -12.43
CA ILE A 790 39.60 10.54 -13.80
C ILE A 790 39.96 9.11 -14.19
N VAL A 791 38.96 8.23 -14.24
CA VAL A 791 39.12 6.79 -14.40
C VAL A 791 38.53 6.34 -15.72
N LEU A 792 39.27 5.49 -16.44
CA LEU A 792 38.87 4.88 -17.68
C LEU A 792 38.76 3.36 -17.51
N ASN A 793 37.64 2.79 -17.95
CA ASN A 793 37.39 1.35 -17.97
C ASN A 793 36.89 0.93 -19.36
N GLY A 794 37.14 -0.30 -19.76
CA GLY A 794 36.68 -0.80 -21.06
C GLY A 794 37.31 -2.13 -21.41
N ILE A 795 36.64 -2.93 -22.24
CA ILE A 795 37.19 -4.19 -22.75
C ILE A 795 38.42 -3.91 -23.64
N ASP A 796 38.30 -2.93 -24.53
CA ASP A 796 39.37 -2.52 -25.45
C ASP A 796 40.34 -1.48 -24.85
N LEU A 797 40.32 -1.29 -23.52
CA LEU A 797 41.13 -0.27 -22.85
C LEU A 797 42.63 -0.45 -23.14
N LYS A 798 43.13 -1.70 -23.19
CA LYS A 798 44.54 -1.95 -23.51
C LYS A 798 44.89 -1.48 -24.93
N ALA A 799 44.08 -1.82 -25.93
CA ALA A 799 44.33 -1.44 -27.31
C ALA A 799 44.28 0.09 -27.49
N PHE A 800 43.38 0.76 -26.77
CA PHE A 800 43.33 2.22 -26.74
C PHE A 800 44.60 2.82 -26.13
N LEU A 801 45.05 2.32 -24.98
CA LEU A 801 46.28 2.81 -24.34
C LEU A 801 47.51 2.58 -25.23
N ASP A 802 47.62 1.43 -25.88
CA ASP A 802 48.71 1.12 -26.81
C ASP A 802 48.71 2.06 -28.05
N SER A 803 47.58 2.70 -28.36
CA SER A 803 47.46 3.71 -29.43
C SER A 803 47.89 5.12 -29.03
N LEU A 804 48.09 5.37 -27.73
CA LEU A 804 48.45 6.68 -27.20
C LEU A 804 49.97 6.79 -26.97
N PRO A 805 50.58 7.95 -27.27
CA PRO A 805 51.98 8.19 -26.91
C PRO A 805 52.14 8.37 -25.39
N ASP A 806 53.32 8.02 -24.89
CA ASP A 806 53.82 8.37 -23.54
C ASP A 806 52.97 7.89 -22.35
N VAL A 807 52.19 6.82 -22.51
CA VAL A 807 51.46 6.20 -21.39
C VAL A 807 52.46 5.62 -20.38
N LYS A 808 52.42 6.14 -19.15
CA LYS A 808 53.25 5.64 -18.04
C LYS A 808 52.57 4.44 -17.38
N VAL A 809 53.35 3.54 -16.81
CA VAL A 809 52.84 2.38 -16.07
C VAL A 809 53.33 2.46 -14.64
N VAL A 810 52.41 2.62 -13.69
CA VAL A 810 52.71 2.68 -12.25
C VAL A 810 52.50 1.30 -11.64
N LYS A 811 53.50 0.79 -10.92
CA LYS A 811 53.34 -0.45 -10.13
C LYS A 811 52.51 -0.16 -8.88
N MET A 812 51.49 -0.98 -8.65
CA MET A 812 50.67 -0.91 -7.44
C MET A 812 51.38 -1.71 -6.33
N GLN A 813 51.55 -1.09 -5.16
CA GLN A 813 52.21 -1.72 -4.03
C GLN A 813 51.25 -2.74 -3.38
N CYS A 814 51.62 -4.01 -3.39
CA CYS A 814 50.96 -5.05 -2.60
C CYS A 814 51.98 -5.64 -1.64
N GLU A 815 51.60 -5.80 -0.36
CA GLU A 815 52.41 -6.58 0.57
C GLU A 815 52.42 -8.05 0.14
N SER A 816 53.61 -8.65 0.15
CA SER A 816 53.82 -10.08 -0.04
C SER A 816 53.34 -10.83 1.20
N GLY A 817 52.06 -11.22 1.23
CA GLY A 817 51.57 -12.24 2.16
C GLY A 817 51.99 -13.64 1.68
N ASP A 818 52.26 -14.53 2.63
CA ASP A 818 52.90 -15.86 2.56
C ASP A 818 52.32 -16.94 1.60
N SER A 819 51.47 -16.58 0.63
CA SER A 819 50.95 -17.51 -0.37
C SER A 819 51.81 -17.48 -1.63
N GLY A 820 52.60 -18.53 -1.86
CA GLY A 820 53.55 -18.72 -2.97
C GLY A 820 52.96 -18.81 -4.39
N ALA A 821 51.95 -18.02 -4.74
CA ALA A 821 51.49 -17.84 -6.11
C ALA A 821 52.18 -16.62 -6.72
N ALA A 822 52.85 -16.83 -7.85
CA ALA A 822 53.72 -15.88 -8.54
C ALA A 822 53.20 -14.43 -8.57
N ASP A 823 54.09 -13.50 -8.25
CA ASP A 823 53.91 -12.04 -8.31
C ASP A 823 53.48 -11.60 -9.72
N ALA A 824 52.17 -11.59 -9.98
CA ALA A 824 51.63 -10.84 -11.09
C ALA A 824 51.80 -9.36 -10.75
N ASN A 825 52.83 -8.71 -11.34
CA ASN A 825 53.06 -7.26 -11.23
C ASN A 825 51.75 -6.50 -11.53
N LEU A 826 51.04 -6.06 -10.48
CA LEU A 826 49.81 -5.31 -10.60
C LEU A 826 50.18 -3.89 -11.04
N THR A 827 49.66 -3.44 -12.20
CA THR A 827 50.04 -2.16 -12.80
C THR A 827 48.84 -1.32 -13.17
N MET A 828 48.97 0.00 -13.01
CA MET A 828 47.98 1.00 -13.41
C MET A 828 48.57 1.90 -14.52
N PRO A 829 48.00 1.88 -15.73
CA PRO A 829 48.36 2.82 -16.79
C PRO A 829 47.91 4.25 -16.47
N VAL A 830 48.77 5.21 -16.81
CA VAL A 830 48.58 6.64 -16.55
C VAL A 830 48.79 7.39 -17.86
N ILE A 831 47.72 8.01 -18.34
CA ILE A 831 47.72 8.88 -19.52
C ILE A 831 48.22 10.26 -19.07
N PRO A 832 49.35 10.77 -19.59
CA PRO A 832 49.81 12.11 -19.27
C PRO A 832 48.85 13.17 -19.87
N MET A 833 48.97 14.42 -19.42
CA MET A 833 48.18 15.53 -19.96
C MET A 833 48.62 15.86 -21.40
N ASN A 834 48.03 15.16 -22.37
CA ASN A 834 48.22 15.31 -23.81
C ASN A 834 46.88 15.64 -24.50
N THR A 835 46.89 15.73 -25.84
CA THR A 835 45.70 16.08 -26.63
C THR A 835 44.54 15.10 -26.44
N ALA A 836 44.82 13.80 -26.22
CA ALA A 836 43.77 12.82 -25.94
C ALA A 836 43.14 13.05 -24.55
N ALA A 837 43.97 13.31 -23.53
CA ALA A 837 43.48 13.65 -22.18
C ALA A 837 42.63 14.93 -22.20
N GLU A 838 43.08 15.97 -22.92
CA GLU A 838 42.34 17.22 -23.09
C GLU A 838 40.99 17.00 -23.79
N ALA A 839 40.94 16.19 -24.85
CA ALA A 839 39.70 15.86 -25.54
C ALA A 839 38.69 15.15 -24.62
N ILE A 840 39.17 14.22 -23.79
CA ILE A 840 38.35 13.52 -22.81
C ILE A 840 37.83 14.49 -21.74
N ILE A 841 38.68 15.35 -21.19
CA ILE A 841 38.28 16.34 -20.18
C ILE A 841 37.27 17.33 -20.76
N ASN A 842 37.46 17.78 -22.00
CA ASN A 842 36.52 18.65 -22.69
C ASN A 842 35.16 17.98 -22.92
N MET A 843 35.15 16.70 -23.30
CA MET A 843 33.92 15.91 -23.41
C MET A 843 33.14 15.92 -22.09
N ILE A 844 33.82 15.68 -20.96
CA ILE A 844 33.21 15.68 -19.63
C ILE A 844 32.69 17.08 -19.25
N ASN A 845 33.51 18.11 -19.41
CA ASN A 845 33.15 19.49 -19.03
C ASN A 845 31.97 20.05 -19.85
N GLN A 846 31.86 19.65 -21.12
CA GLN A 846 30.76 20.06 -22.00
C GLN A 846 29.52 19.16 -21.88
N GLY A 847 29.57 18.10 -21.07
CA GLY A 847 28.48 17.13 -20.97
C GLY A 847 28.23 16.38 -22.27
N GLN A 848 29.24 16.25 -23.15
CA GLN A 848 29.12 15.49 -24.38
C GLN A 848 28.96 14.00 -24.07
N ILE A 849 28.20 13.30 -24.92
CA ILE A 849 27.89 11.86 -24.73
C ILE A 849 29.14 10.99 -24.97
N GLN A 850 29.90 11.28 -26.02
CA GLN A 850 31.07 10.51 -26.42
C GLN A 850 32.00 11.31 -27.35
N VAL A 851 33.25 10.88 -27.46
CA VAL A 851 34.26 11.37 -28.39
C VAL A 851 35.01 10.19 -29.03
N THR A 852 35.55 10.39 -30.22
CA THR A 852 36.38 9.36 -30.89
C THR A 852 37.85 9.78 -30.86
N ILE A 853 38.72 8.90 -30.38
CA ILE A 853 40.17 9.13 -30.30
C ILE A 853 40.88 7.92 -30.90
N ASN A 854 41.69 8.13 -31.94
CA ASN A 854 42.41 7.07 -32.65
C ASN A 854 41.53 5.88 -33.10
N GLY A 855 40.27 6.16 -33.46
CA GLY A 855 39.30 5.12 -33.86
C GLY A 855 38.55 4.43 -32.71
N PHE A 856 38.89 4.74 -31.46
CA PHE A 856 38.18 4.22 -30.28
C PHE A 856 37.08 5.18 -29.84
N THR A 857 35.90 4.64 -29.54
CA THR A 857 34.80 5.40 -28.93
C THR A 857 35.02 5.48 -27.42
N VAL A 858 35.17 6.71 -26.94
CA VAL A 858 35.29 7.04 -25.52
C VAL A 858 34.01 7.73 -25.08
N SER A 859 33.31 7.14 -24.12
CA SER A 859 31.98 7.52 -23.67
C SER A 859 32.01 8.22 -22.32
N ASN A 860 31.14 9.21 -22.15
CA ASN A 860 30.86 9.83 -20.88
C ASN A 860 30.05 8.89 -19.99
N GLY A 861 30.57 8.59 -18.80
CA GLY A 861 29.97 7.65 -17.86
C GLY A 861 28.58 8.02 -17.34
N LEU A 862 28.13 9.27 -17.47
CA LEU A 862 26.76 9.69 -17.13
C LEU A 862 25.75 9.46 -18.28
N ALA A 863 26.23 9.11 -19.48
CA ALA A 863 25.40 8.95 -20.67
C ALA A 863 25.21 7.48 -21.08
N THR A 864 25.55 6.52 -20.22
CA THR A 864 25.49 5.08 -20.57
C THR A 864 24.09 4.61 -20.95
N THR A 865 23.04 5.13 -20.31
CA THR A 865 21.64 4.82 -20.65
C THR A 865 21.25 5.29 -22.05
N GLN A 866 21.84 6.39 -22.52
CA GLN A 866 21.62 6.94 -23.87
C GLN A 866 22.39 6.16 -24.93
N ILE A 867 23.54 5.59 -24.57
CA ILE A 867 24.42 4.84 -25.48
C ILE A 867 23.96 3.38 -25.60
N ASN A 868 23.77 2.70 -24.48
CA ASN A 868 23.26 1.34 -24.41
C ASN A 868 22.60 1.10 -23.05
N ASN A 869 21.27 1.14 -23.01
CA ASN A 869 20.51 0.93 -21.78
C ASN A 869 20.75 -0.45 -21.15
N LYS A 870 20.92 -1.51 -21.95
CA LYS A 870 21.24 -2.85 -21.42
C LYS A 870 22.61 -2.90 -20.75
N ALA A 871 23.58 -2.13 -21.26
CA ALA A 871 24.86 -2.00 -20.58
C ALA A 871 24.72 -1.22 -19.26
N ALA A 872 23.89 -0.17 -19.22
CA ALA A 872 23.65 0.61 -18.01
C ALA A 872 22.97 -0.20 -16.90
N THR A 873 22.06 -1.11 -17.24
CA THR A 873 21.38 -2.01 -16.29
C THR A 873 22.24 -3.20 -15.86
N GLY A 874 23.39 -3.44 -16.50
CA GLY A 874 24.25 -4.60 -16.26
C GLY A 874 23.82 -5.88 -16.97
N GLU A 875 22.86 -5.78 -17.90
CA GLU A 875 22.40 -6.88 -18.76
C GLU A 875 23.38 -7.20 -19.89
N GLU A 876 24.16 -6.21 -20.31
CA GLU A 876 25.24 -6.33 -21.28
C GLU A 876 26.53 -5.69 -20.73
N VAL A 877 27.67 -6.11 -21.25
CA VAL A 877 28.95 -5.45 -20.97
C VAL A 877 29.09 -4.20 -21.86
N PRO A 878 29.50 -3.03 -21.33
CA PRO A 878 29.82 -1.87 -22.15
C PRO A 878 30.83 -2.18 -23.26
N ARG A 879 30.48 -1.84 -24.50
CA ARG A 879 31.32 -2.03 -25.70
C ARG A 879 32.25 -0.84 -26.01
N THR A 880 32.22 0.20 -25.18
CA THR A 880 33.03 1.41 -25.34
C THR A 880 33.97 1.59 -24.15
N ILE A 881 34.91 2.52 -24.27
CA ILE A 881 35.72 2.95 -23.13
C ILE A 881 34.91 3.98 -22.36
N VAL A 882 34.65 3.74 -21.09
CA VAL A 882 33.80 4.59 -20.26
C VAL A 882 34.66 5.43 -19.33
N VAL A 883 34.45 6.75 -19.35
CA VAL A 883 35.16 7.72 -18.51
C VAL A 883 34.30 8.10 -17.32
N THR A 884 34.89 8.03 -16.13
CA THR A 884 34.25 8.35 -14.85
C THR A 884 35.11 9.33 -14.08
N THR A 885 34.55 10.47 -13.65
CA THR A 885 35.29 11.54 -12.98
C THR A 885 34.63 11.99 -11.70
N ARG A 886 35.42 12.53 -10.76
CA ARG A 886 34.88 13.19 -9.56
C ARG A 886 34.01 14.40 -9.89
N SER A 887 34.44 15.19 -10.88
CA SER A 887 33.69 16.36 -11.35
C SER A 887 32.26 16.05 -11.83
N GLN A 888 32.00 14.88 -12.44
CA GLN A 888 30.66 14.44 -12.84
C GLN A 888 29.66 14.39 -11.67
N TYR A 889 30.14 14.13 -10.46
CA TYR A 889 29.32 13.97 -9.26
C TYR A 889 29.50 15.11 -8.26
N GLY A 890 30.16 16.20 -8.65
CA GLY A 890 30.44 17.35 -7.78
C GLY A 890 31.36 17.02 -6.61
N LEU A 891 32.21 16.00 -6.74
CA LEU A 891 33.16 15.59 -5.71
C LEU A 891 34.44 16.44 -5.77
N PRO A 892 35.08 16.74 -4.63
CA PRO A 892 36.35 17.47 -4.60
C PRO A 892 37.51 16.64 -5.16
N GLU A 893 38.40 17.29 -5.91
CA GLU A 893 39.56 16.64 -6.55
C GLU A 893 40.73 16.41 -5.56
N ASP A 894 40.81 17.16 -4.47
CA ASP A 894 41.94 17.20 -3.54
C ASP A 894 41.60 16.74 -2.12
N SER A 895 40.41 16.17 -1.89
CA SER A 895 39.98 15.65 -0.58
C SER A 895 39.80 14.13 -0.57
N ILE A 896 39.76 13.55 0.63
CA ILE A 896 39.31 12.16 0.82
C ILE A 896 37.79 12.08 0.64
N VAL A 897 37.32 11.11 -0.14
CA VAL A 897 35.90 10.83 -0.34
C VAL A 897 35.59 9.52 0.37
N TYR A 898 34.96 9.64 1.54
CA TYR A 898 34.23 8.54 2.14
C TYR A 898 32.90 8.35 1.42
N CYS A 899 32.45 7.12 1.20
CA CYS A 899 31.15 6.86 0.59
C CYS A 899 30.30 5.88 1.40
N ASN A 900 28.98 5.97 1.23
CA ASN A 900 28.05 4.89 1.54
C ASN A 900 26.89 4.96 0.53
N PHE A 901 26.67 3.87 -0.20
CA PHE A 901 25.63 3.82 -1.23
C PHE A 901 24.43 2.94 -0.86
N ASN A 902 24.21 2.70 0.42
CA ASN A 902 22.99 2.05 0.89
C ASN A 902 21.81 3.01 0.82
N GLN A 903 20.60 2.45 0.91
CA GLN A 903 19.42 3.26 1.21
C GLN A 903 19.53 3.87 2.61
N LEU A 904 19.00 5.07 2.79
CA LEU A 904 19.20 5.87 4.01
C LEU A 904 18.61 5.22 5.26
N TYR A 905 17.62 4.32 5.13
CA TYR A 905 17.01 3.64 6.29
C TYR A 905 18.00 2.79 7.10
N LYS A 906 19.17 2.45 6.54
CA LYS A 906 20.22 1.70 7.25
C LYS A 906 21.10 2.58 8.15
N ILE A 907 20.94 3.90 8.07
CA ILE A 907 21.64 4.88 8.91
C ILE A 907 20.78 5.16 10.14
N ASP A 908 21.39 5.09 11.31
CA ASP A 908 20.82 5.51 12.59
C ASP A 908 21.64 6.67 13.20
N PRO A 909 21.14 7.33 14.26
CA PRO A 909 21.87 8.44 14.88
C PRO A 909 23.30 8.06 15.31
N PRO A 910 23.56 6.90 15.95
CA PRO A 910 24.91 6.48 16.28
C PRO A 910 25.84 6.31 15.06
N THR A 911 25.33 5.85 13.91
CA THR A 911 26.12 5.74 12.67
C THR A 911 26.49 7.11 12.13
N LEU A 912 25.54 8.04 12.02
CA LEU A 912 25.85 9.38 11.52
C LEU A 912 26.80 10.13 12.47
N GLN A 913 26.68 9.90 13.78
CA GLN A 913 27.61 10.47 14.76
C GLN A 913 29.06 9.99 14.55
N MET A 914 29.27 8.68 14.32
CA MET A 914 30.62 8.15 14.01
C MET A 914 31.18 8.78 12.74
N TRP A 915 30.37 8.90 11.70
CA TRP A 915 30.80 9.52 10.44
C TRP A 915 31.12 11.01 10.62
N ALA A 916 30.34 11.74 11.42
CA ALA A 916 30.65 13.13 11.75
C ALA A 916 31.98 13.24 12.52
N ASN A 917 32.27 12.31 13.44
CA ASN A 917 33.54 12.26 14.17
C ASN A 917 34.73 12.02 13.24
N ILE A 918 34.61 11.05 12.31
CA ILE A 918 35.62 10.76 11.29
C ILE A 918 35.92 12.02 10.44
N LEU A 919 34.87 12.70 9.95
CA LEU A 919 35.02 13.89 9.11
C LEU A 919 35.61 15.09 9.86
N LYS A 920 35.43 15.19 11.18
CA LYS A 920 36.10 16.20 12.01
C LYS A 920 37.59 15.89 12.19
N ARG A 921 37.93 14.61 12.36
CA ARG A 921 39.31 14.13 12.53
C ARG A 921 40.10 14.09 11.22
N VAL A 922 39.42 14.07 10.07
CA VAL A 922 40.00 14.23 8.73
C VAL A 922 39.42 15.49 8.06
N PRO A 923 39.95 16.70 8.33
CA PRO A 923 39.32 17.95 7.90
C PRO A 923 39.16 18.09 6.38
N ASN A 924 40.12 17.58 5.60
CA ASN A 924 40.09 17.59 4.14
C ASN A 924 39.44 16.31 3.58
N SER A 925 38.18 16.07 3.95
CA SER A 925 37.40 14.92 3.46
C SER A 925 35.94 15.27 3.25
N VAL A 926 35.19 14.46 2.52
CA VAL A 926 33.74 14.56 2.37
C VAL A 926 33.11 13.18 2.52
N LEU A 927 31.83 13.14 2.88
CA LEU A 927 31.01 11.93 2.87
C LEU A 927 30.04 11.98 1.70
N TRP A 928 30.07 10.96 0.85
CA TRP A 928 29.25 10.83 -0.33
C TRP A 928 28.15 9.78 -0.13
N LEU A 929 26.90 10.25 -0.08
CA LEU A 929 25.73 9.42 0.21
C LEU A 929 24.80 9.27 -1.01
N LEU A 930 24.08 8.14 -1.02
CA LEU A 930 22.99 7.92 -1.96
C LEU A 930 21.75 8.73 -1.55
N ARG A 931 21.22 9.53 -2.47
CA ARG A 931 19.96 10.27 -2.31
C ARG A 931 18.76 9.33 -2.48
N PHE A 932 18.52 8.44 -1.50
CA PHE A 932 17.42 7.48 -1.59
C PHE A 932 16.82 7.06 -0.23
N PRO A 933 15.56 7.48 0.07
CA PRO A 933 14.74 8.41 -0.72
C PRO A 933 15.25 9.86 -0.57
N ALA A 934 14.97 10.71 -1.57
CA ALA A 934 15.43 12.10 -1.59
C ALA A 934 14.93 12.93 -0.39
N VAL A 935 13.75 12.61 0.13
CA VAL A 935 13.15 13.30 1.29
C VAL A 935 13.94 13.10 2.59
N GLY A 936 14.86 12.14 2.67
CA GLY A 936 15.71 11.94 3.84
C GLY A 936 16.94 12.84 3.90
N GLU A 937 17.37 13.43 2.78
CA GLU A 937 18.57 14.27 2.71
C GLU A 937 18.52 15.50 3.65
N PRO A 938 17.43 16.30 3.68
CA PRO A 938 17.35 17.43 4.60
C PRO A 938 17.51 17.03 6.07
N ASN A 939 16.99 15.86 6.46
CA ASN A 939 17.09 15.36 7.83
C ASN A 939 18.54 14.99 8.16
N ILE A 940 19.22 14.23 7.30
CA ILE A 940 20.65 13.91 7.49
C ILE A 940 21.50 15.18 7.59
N GLN A 941 21.25 16.17 6.72
CA GLN A 941 21.96 17.45 6.75
C GLN A 941 21.72 18.20 8.07
N GLN A 942 20.48 18.21 8.58
CA GLN A 942 20.16 18.85 9.86
C GLN A 942 20.85 18.14 11.04
N TYR A 943 20.83 16.81 11.10
CA TYR A 943 21.51 16.08 12.17
C TYR A 943 23.02 16.24 12.11
N ALA A 944 23.62 16.24 10.91
CA ALA A 944 25.03 16.52 10.75
C ALA A 944 25.42 17.93 11.25
N GLN A 945 24.60 18.94 10.96
CA GLN A 945 24.78 20.30 11.49
C GLN A 945 24.68 20.34 13.01
N ASN A 946 23.72 19.62 13.60
CA ASN A 946 23.57 19.52 15.06
C ASN A 946 24.79 18.83 15.70
N PHE A 947 25.45 17.92 14.98
CA PHE A 947 26.73 17.34 15.37
C PHE A 947 27.93 18.26 15.09
N GLY A 948 27.74 19.49 14.60
CA GLY A 948 28.82 20.44 14.33
C GLY A 948 29.60 20.16 13.05
N LEU A 949 28.99 19.50 12.06
CA LEU A 949 29.57 19.28 10.73
C LEU A 949 28.92 20.22 9.71
N PRO A 950 29.69 21.01 8.93
CA PRO A 950 29.13 21.83 7.86
C PRO A 950 28.43 20.98 6.80
N GLY A 951 27.26 21.40 6.31
CA GLY A 951 26.48 20.63 5.33
C GLY A 951 27.21 20.38 4.00
N SER A 952 28.17 21.25 3.63
CA SER A 952 29.04 21.05 2.46
C SER A 952 29.97 19.85 2.55
N ARG A 953 30.14 19.25 3.74
CA ARG A 953 30.93 18.04 3.97
C ARG A 953 30.18 16.75 3.62
N ILE A 954 28.87 16.82 3.36
CA ILE A 954 28.05 15.69 2.93
C ILE A 954 27.50 15.99 1.53
N ILE A 955 27.88 15.16 0.57
CA ILE A 955 27.47 15.26 -0.83
C ILE A 955 26.48 14.14 -1.12
N PHE A 956 25.40 14.46 -1.82
CA PHE A 956 24.40 13.49 -2.25
C PHE A 956 24.41 13.33 -3.76
N SER A 957 24.29 12.09 -4.24
CA SER A 957 24.05 11.80 -5.65
C SER A 957 22.81 10.95 -5.85
N PRO A 958 22.10 11.12 -6.98
CA PRO A 958 20.93 10.32 -7.29
C PRO A 958 21.27 8.82 -7.40
N VAL A 959 20.21 8.01 -7.32
CA VAL A 959 20.27 6.60 -7.73
C VAL A 959 20.70 6.54 -9.18
N ALA A 960 21.69 5.70 -9.46
CA ALA A 960 22.26 5.48 -10.78
C ALA A 960 21.85 4.10 -11.31
N PRO A 961 21.86 3.90 -12.64
CA PRO A 961 21.80 2.57 -13.24
C PRO A 961 22.88 1.65 -12.63
N LYS A 962 22.62 0.34 -12.62
CA LYS A 962 23.43 -0.62 -11.87
C LYS A 962 24.92 -0.58 -12.25
N GLU A 963 25.26 -0.49 -13.54
CA GLU A 963 26.66 -0.40 -14.00
C GLU A 963 27.33 0.88 -13.52
N GLU A 964 26.65 2.03 -13.62
CA GLU A 964 27.17 3.32 -13.18
C GLU A 964 27.36 3.34 -11.65
N HIS A 965 26.41 2.77 -10.91
CA HIS A 965 26.48 2.64 -9.45
C HIS A 965 27.74 1.90 -9.00
N VAL A 966 28.06 0.77 -9.64
CA VAL A 966 29.28 0.01 -9.33
C VAL A 966 30.52 0.77 -9.81
N ARG A 967 30.52 1.24 -11.06
CA ARG A 967 31.67 1.92 -11.67
C ARG A 967 32.08 3.19 -10.93
N ARG A 968 31.13 4.01 -10.49
CA ARG A 968 31.40 5.27 -9.76
C ARG A 968 31.99 5.03 -8.37
N GLY A 969 31.83 3.83 -7.81
CA GLY A 969 32.54 3.43 -6.59
C GLY A 969 34.05 3.60 -6.70
N GLN A 970 34.63 3.49 -7.90
CA GLN A 970 36.06 3.70 -8.14
C GLN A 970 36.54 5.11 -7.78
N LEU A 971 35.65 6.10 -7.68
CA LEU A 971 35.97 7.49 -7.35
C LEU A 971 36.14 7.75 -5.84
N ALA A 972 35.61 6.85 -5.01
CA ALA A 972 35.72 6.92 -3.57
C ALA A 972 37.10 6.44 -3.10
N ASP A 973 37.53 6.94 -1.94
CA ASP A 973 38.75 6.49 -1.27
C ASP A 973 38.42 5.30 -0.35
N VAL A 974 37.36 5.42 0.45
CA VAL A 974 36.93 4.44 1.46
C VAL A 974 35.39 4.38 1.53
N CYS A 975 34.81 3.19 1.65
CA CYS A 975 33.41 2.99 1.98
C CYS A 975 33.25 2.86 3.50
N LEU A 976 32.34 3.62 4.08
CA LEU A 976 31.95 3.52 5.49
C LEU A 976 30.65 2.73 5.58
N ASP A 977 30.73 1.45 5.94
CA ASP A 977 29.55 0.58 6.04
C ASP A 977 28.64 0.97 7.23
N THR A 978 27.35 0.61 7.15
CA THR A 978 26.34 0.86 8.19
C THR A 978 26.27 -0.30 9.18
N PRO A 979 26.65 -0.13 10.46
CA PRO A 979 26.66 -1.25 11.43
C PRO A 979 25.27 -1.75 11.84
N LEU A 980 24.23 -0.92 11.72
CA LEU A 980 22.85 -1.34 12.00
C LEU A 980 22.40 -2.48 11.07
N CYS A 981 22.70 -2.32 9.77
CA CYS A 981 22.42 -3.28 8.72
C CYS A 981 23.43 -3.00 7.61
N ASN A 982 24.26 -3.97 7.25
CA ASN A 982 25.38 -3.71 6.34
C ASN A 982 24.92 -3.48 4.89
N GLY A 983 25.82 -2.96 4.07
CA GLY A 983 25.81 -3.14 2.64
C GLY A 983 25.98 -4.60 2.28
N HIS A 984 24.90 -5.26 1.86
CA HIS A 984 24.95 -6.64 1.38
C HIS A 984 25.42 -6.65 -0.08
N THR A 985 24.49 -6.52 -1.04
CA THR A 985 24.83 -6.27 -2.46
C THR A 985 25.71 -5.02 -2.63
N THR A 986 25.40 -3.95 -1.89
CA THR A 986 26.19 -2.71 -1.93
C THR A 986 27.64 -2.95 -1.46
N GLY A 987 27.88 -3.86 -0.50
CA GLY A 987 29.22 -4.25 -0.08
C GLY A 987 29.99 -4.90 -1.24
N MET A 988 29.36 -5.84 -1.95
CA MET A 988 29.93 -6.45 -3.16
C MET A 988 30.19 -5.41 -4.26
N ASP A 989 29.27 -4.46 -4.45
CA ASP A 989 29.41 -3.40 -5.45
C ASP A 989 30.66 -2.53 -5.20
N VAL A 990 30.90 -2.08 -3.96
CA VAL A 990 32.06 -1.24 -3.62
C VAL A 990 33.37 -2.01 -3.63
N LEU A 991 33.36 -3.27 -3.18
CA LEU A 991 34.54 -4.13 -3.21
C LEU A 991 34.95 -4.49 -4.65
N TRP A 992 33.98 -4.68 -5.55
CA TRP A 992 34.26 -4.90 -6.98
C TRP A 992 34.92 -3.69 -7.64
N ALA A 993 34.52 -2.47 -7.23
CA ALA A 993 35.17 -1.23 -7.64
C ALA A 993 36.59 -1.06 -7.08
N GLY A 994 37.03 -1.94 -6.18
CA GLY A 994 38.34 -1.88 -5.54
C GLY A 994 38.41 -0.88 -4.38
N THR A 995 37.27 -0.50 -3.81
CA THR A 995 37.21 0.47 -2.71
C THR A 995 37.18 -0.28 -1.37
N PRO A 996 38.13 -0.04 -0.45
CA PRO A 996 38.11 -0.58 0.90
C PRO A 996 36.83 -0.22 1.63
N MET A 997 36.27 -1.15 2.39
CA MET A 997 35.06 -0.94 3.17
C MET A 997 35.36 -1.17 4.64
N VAL A 998 35.12 -0.16 5.49
CA VAL A 998 35.22 -0.29 6.95
C VAL A 998 33.87 -0.70 7.50
N THR A 999 33.81 -1.77 8.30
CA THR A 999 32.57 -2.26 8.93
C THR A 999 32.78 -2.55 10.41
N MET A 1000 31.68 -2.66 11.16
CA MET A 1000 31.66 -3.07 12.56
C MET A 1000 30.56 -4.13 12.73
N PRO A 1001 30.90 -5.42 12.81
CA PRO A 1001 29.90 -6.48 12.89
C PRO A 1001 29.09 -6.37 14.18
N GLY A 1002 27.77 -6.33 14.03
CA GLY A 1002 26.82 -6.45 15.15
C GLY A 1002 26.53 -7.92 15.51
N GLU A 1003 25.34 -8.16 16.06
CA GLU A 1003 24.89 -9.50 16.47
C GLU A 1003 23.95 -10.17 15.44
N THR A 1004 23.18 -9.36 14.69
CA THR A 1004 22.25 -9.89 13.69
C THR A 1004 22.98 -10.33 12.42
N LEU A 1005 22.44 -11.32 11.71
CA LEU A 1005 22.92 -11.72 10.37
C LEU A 1005 23.16 -10.49 9.49
N ALA A 1006 22.15 -9.62 9.38
CA ALA A 1006 22.19 -8.44 8.52
C ALA A 1006 23.29 -7.43 8.87
N SER A 1007 23.75 -7.40 10.13
CA SER A 1007 24.83 -6.54 10.62
C SER A 1007 26.22 -7.18 10.56
N ARG A 1008 26.35 -8.42 10.05
CA ARG A 1008 27.62 -9.16 10.00
C ARG A 1008 28.09 -9.53 8.59
N VAL A 1009 27.23 -9.36 7.58
CA VAL A 1009 27.53 -9.73 6.18
C VAL A 1009 28.79 -9.03 5.65
N ALA A 1010 28.98 -7.74 5.92
CA ALA A 1010 30.15 -7.01 5.43
C ALA A 1010 31.46 -7.53 6.03
N ALA A 1011 31.45 -7.93 7.32
CA ALA A 1011 32.61 -8.53 7.95
C ALA A 1011 32.94 -9.89 7.32
N SER A 1012 31.93 -10.72 7.03
CA SER A 1012 32.11 -12.00 6.32
C SER A 1012 32.68 -11.80 4.91
N GLN A 1013 32.19 -10.79 4.16
CA GLN A 1013 32.75 -10.43 2.85
C GLN A 1013 34.23 -10.04 2.94
N LEU A 1014 34.59 -9.19 3.92
CA LEU A 1014 35.97 -8.74 4.13
C LEU A 1014 36.90 -9.86 4.60
N GLN A 1015 36.40 -10.78 5.43
CA GLN A 1015 37.15 -11.96 5.84
C GLN A 1015 37.44 -12.87 4.63
N CYS A 1016 36.44 -13.12 3.78
CA CYS A 1016 36.62 -13.88 2.54
C CYS A 1016 37.58 -13.19 1.57
N LEU A 1017 37.55 -11.84 1.50
CA LEU A 1017 38.48 -11.05 0.71
C LEU A 1017 39.93 -11.05 1.26
N GLY A 1018 40.11 -11.38 2.54
CA GLY A 1018 41.42 -11.32 3.21
C GLY A 1018 41.82 -9.90 3.62
N CYS A 1019 40.87 -9.09 4.09
CA CYS A 1019 41.09 -7.74 4.62
C CYS A 1019 40.53 -7.58 6.05
N PRO A 1020 40.96 -8.39 7.03
CA PRO A 1020 40.43 -8.36 8.40
C PRO A 1020 40.72 -7.04 9.13
N GLU A 1021 41.75 -6.29 8.72
CA GLU A 1021 42.09 -4.98 9.29
C GLU A 1021 41.03 -3.89 9.06
N LEU A 1022 40.03 -4.17 8.21
CA LEU A 1022 38.90 -3.28 7.95
C LEU A 1022 37.66 -3.61 8.79
N ILE A 1023 37.76 -4.63 9.66
CA ILE A 1023 36.69 -5.08 10.55
C ILE A 1023 36.98 -4.52 11.95
N ALA A 1024 36.19 -3.52 12.35
CA ALA A 1024 36.32 -2.90 13.66
C ALA A 1024 35.50 -3.62 14.74
N HIS A 1025 35.98 -3.64 15.97
CA HIS A 1025 35.29 -4.31 17.09
C HIS A 1025 34.47 -3.36 17.98
N THR A 1026 34.71 -2.06 17.87
CA THR A 1026 33.99 -1.03 18.62
C THR A 1026 33.76 0.21 17.75
N ARG A 1027 32.88 1.12 18.20
CA ARG A 1027 32.65 2.39 17.51
C ARG A 1027 33.94 3.23 17.41
N GLN A 1028 34.74 3.24 18.47
CA GLN A 1028 36.01 3.96 18.48
C GLN A 1028 36.99 3.37 17.48
N ASP A 1029 37.10 2.04 17.45
CA ASP A 1029 37.95 1.31 16.50
C ASP A 1029 37.51 1.56 15.05
N TYR A 1030 36.20 1.59 14.77
CA TYR A 1030 35.65 1.93 13.45
C TYR A 1030 36.09 3.33 13.01
N GLU A 1031 36.00 4.31 13.91
CA GLU A 1031 36.47 5.66 13.64
C GLU A 1031 37.98 5.70 13.42
N ASP A 1032 38.76 4.96 14.21
CA ASP A 1032 40.23 4.94 14.15
C ASP A 1032 40.74 4.31 12.85
N VAL A 1033 40.15 3.19 12.41
CA VAL A 1033 40.44 2.55 11.12
C VAL A 1033 40.12 3.51 9.97
N ALA A 1034 38.94 4.12 9.99
CA ALA A 1034 38.53 5.07 8.96
C ALA A 1034 39.46 6.29 8.92
N VAL A 1035 39.76 6.90 10.07
CA VAL A 1035 40.65 8.07 10.17
C VAL A 1035 42.06 7.72 9.71
N LYS A 1036 42.59 6.54 10.05
CA LYS A 1036 43.89 6.07 9.54
C LYS A 1036 43.90 6.01 8.03
N LEU A 1037 42.87 5.41 7.40
CA LEU A 1037 42.73 5.37 5.94
C LEU A 1037 42.60 6.77 5.31
N GLY A 1038 41.97 7.73 6.01
CA GLY A 1038 41.83 9.10 5.50
C GLY A 1038 43.00 10.04 5.79
N SER A 1039 43.98 9.64 6.61
CA SER A 1039 45.11 10.51 7.00
C SER A 1039 46.47 9.94 6.61
N ASP A 1040 46.61 8.62 6.49
CA ASP A 1040 47.82 7.94 6.03
C ASP A 1040 47.64 7.47 4.57
N MET A 1041 48.16 8.28 3.64
CA MET A 1041 47.99 8.04 2.19
C MET A 1041 48.74 6.80 1.68
N GLU A 1042 49.87 6.44 2.30
CA GLU A 1042 50.59 5.22 1.93
C GLU A 1042 49.84 3.99 2.42
N TYR A 1043 49.32 4.03 3.65
CA TYR A 1043 48.45 2.96 4.15
C TYR A 1043 47.20 2.78 3.30
N LEU A 1044 46.50 3.88 2.96
CA LEU A 1044 45.36 3.85 2.05
C LEU A 1044 45.70 3.19 0.71
N LYS A 1045 46.82 3.57 0.10
CA LYS A 1045 47.29 3.03 -1.18
C LYS A 1045 47.57 1.53 -1.12
N VAL A 1046 48.19 1.05 -0.04
CA VAL A 1046 48.44 -0.39 0.19
C VAL A 1046 47.13 -1.16 0.33
N VAL A 1047 46.20 -0.67 1.16
CA VAL A 1047 44.90 -1.33 1.39
C VAL A 1047 44.06 -1.35 0.12
N ARG A 1048 43.98 -0.23 -0.62
CA ARG A 1048 43.28 -0.16 -1.92
C ARG A 1048 43.87 -1.15 -2.93
N SER A 1049 45.20 -1.25 -3.00
CA SER A 1049 45.88 -2.20 -3.89
C SER A 1049 45.59 -3.65 -3.50
N ARG A 1050 45.53 -3.94 -2.20
CA ARG A 1050 45.15 -5.27 -1.67
C ARG A 1050 43.72 -5.63 -2.07
N VAL A 1051 42.75 -4.76 -1.83
CA VAL A 1051 41.34 -4.97 -2.24
C VAL A 1051 41.25 -5.18 -3.76
N TRP A 1052 41.95 -4.35 -4.54
CA TRP A 1052 41.97 -4.46 -6.00
C TRP A 1052 42.51 -5.80 -6.51
N LYS A 1053 43.55 -6.35 -5.86
CA LYS A 1053 44.10 -7.69 -6.18
C LYS A 1053 43.16 -8.79 -5.70
N GLN A 1054 42.74 -8.73 -4.44
CA GLN A 1054 42.01 -9.81 -3.78
C GLN A 1054 40.59 -10.01 -4.32
N ARG A 1055 39.94 -8.99 -4.87
CA ARG A 1055 38.62 -9.20 -5.52
C ARG A 1055 38.68 -10.18 -6.71
N ILE A 1056 39.87 -10.44 -7.26
CA ILE A 1056 40.10 -11.42 -8.33
C ILE A 1056 40.70 -12.72 -7.77
N CYS A 1057 41.64 -12.62 -6.82
CA CYS A 1057 42.37 -13.77 -6.30
C CYS A 1057 41.64 -14.53 -5.20
N SER A 1058 40.75 -13.87 -4.45
CA SER A 1058 39.98 -14.48 -3.38
C SER A 1058 38.72 -15.20 -3.90
N PRO A 1059 38.08 -16.05 -3.07
CA PRO A 1059 36.83 -16.71 -3.44
C PRO A 1059 35.62 -15.77 -3.61
N LEU A 1060 35.68 -14.53 -3.11
CA LEU A 1060 34.50 -13.66 -2.93
C LEU A 1060 33.67 -13.42 -4.20
N PHE A 1061 34.30 -13.32 -5.37
CA PHE A 1061 33.64 -13.13 -6.66
C PHE A 1061 33.84 -14.33 -7.62
N ASN A 1062 34.30 -15.46 -7.09
CA ASN A 1062 34.48 -16.69 -7.86
C ASN A 1062 33.21 -17.54 -7.78
N THR A 1063 32.26 -17.24 -8.66
CA THR A 1063 30.98 -17.95 -8.74
C THR A 1063 31.13 -19.45 -8.99
N LYS A 1064 32.15 -19.88 -9.73
CA LYS A 1064 32.37 -21.32 -9.98
C LYS A 1064 32.82 -22.07 -8.74
N GLN A 1065 33.80 -21.56 -7.99
CA GLN A 1065 34.22 -22.16 -6.72
C GLN A 1065 33.06 -22.15 -5.72
N TYR A 1066 32.33 -21.03 -5.63
CA TYR A 1066 31.15 -20.92 -4.78
C TYR A 1066 30.11 -22.00 -5.09
N THR A 1067 29.78 -22.23 -6.37
CA THR A 1067 28.84 -23.30 -6.74
C THR A 1067 29.33 -24.67 -6.29
N MET A 1068 30.63 -24.97 -6.45
CA MET A 1068 31.21 -26.26 -6.01
C MET A 1068 31.13 -26.43 -4.49
N ASP A 1069 31.38 -25.36 -3.73
CA ASP A 1069 31.25 -25.39 -2.27
C ASP A 1069 29.79 -25.57 -1.83
N LEU A 1070 28.85 -24.93 -2.53
CA LEU A 1070 27.42 -25.07 -2.29
C LEU A 1070 26.93 -26.49 -2.63
N GLU A 1071 27.45 -27.09 -3.70
CA GLU A 1071 27.20 -28.49 -4.06
C GLU A 1071 27.66 -29.45 -2.97
N ASN A 1072 28.87 -29.26 -2.44
CA ASN A 1072 29.37 -30.07 -1.32
C ASN A 1072 28.47 -29.95 -0.09
N LEU A 1073 27.98 -28.74 0.20
CA LEU A 1073 27.05 -28.52 1.30
C LEU A 1073 25.70 -29.23 1.08
N TYR A 1074 25.16 -29.18 -0.15
CA TYR A 1074 23.94 -29.90 -0.51
C TYR A 1074 24.09 -31.42 -0.42
N LEU A 1075 25.25 -31.97 -0.79
CA LEU A 1075 25.53 -33.40 -0.62
C LEU A 1075 25.52 -33.79 0.86
N GLN A 1076 26.14 -32.99 1.74
CA GLN A 1076 26.09 -33.25 3.19
C GLN A 1076 24.67 -33.21 3.75
N MET A 1077 23.85 -32.24 3.32
CA MET A 1077 22.43 -32.19 3.70
C MET A 1077 21.69 -33.46 3.27
N TRP A 1078 21.92 -33.90 2.03
CA TRP A 1078 21.29 -35.09 1.47
C TRP A 1078 21.74 -36.38 2.13
N GLU A 1079 23.05 -36.59 2.29
CA GLU A 1079 23.63 -37.79 2.93
C GLU A 1079 23.09 -37.97 4.35
N ARG A 1080 22.97 -36.87 5.11
CA ARG A 1080 22.37 -36.88 6.43
C ARG A 1080 20.91 -37.33 6.39
N HIS A 1081 20.12 -36.76 5.49
CA HIS A 1081 18.70 -37.11 5.33
C HIS A 1081 18.51 -38.55 4.86
N ALA A 1082 19.26 -38.98 3.85
CA ALA A 1082 19.22 -40.35 3.29
C ALA A 1082 19.61 -41.41 4.34
N SER A 1083 20.44 -41.04 5.31
CA SER A 1083 20.76 -41.87 6.48
C SER A 1083 19.66 -41.90 7.55
N GLY A 1084 18.51 -41.27 7.32
CA GLY A 1084 17.37 -41.22 8.24
C GLY A 1084 17.51 -40.22 9.39
N ASN A 1085 18.52 -39.34 9.36
CA ASN A 1085 18.75 -38.37 10.42
C ASN A 1085 17.93 -37.09 10.23
N LYS A 1086 17.48 -36.50 11.35
CA LYS A 1086 16.87 -35.16 11.35
C LYS A 1086 17.89 -34.06 11.04
N PRO A 1087 17.46 -32.90 10.51
CA PRO A 1087 18.34 -31.74 10.32
C PRO A 1087 19.11 -31.36 11.59
N ASP A 1088 20.40 -31.05 11.44
CA ASP A 1088 21.27 -30.57 12.53
C ASP A 1088 22.39 -29.69 11.97
N HIS A 1089 23.10 -28.96 12.83
CA HIS A 1089 24.13 -28.02 12.40
C HIS A 1089 25.23 -28.70 11.55
N LEU A 1090 25.46 -28.17 10.35
CA LEU A 1090 26.54 -28.56 9.44
C LEU A 1090 27.63 -27.49 9.48
N VAL A 1091 28.36 -27.45 10.60
CA VAL A 1091 29.37 -26.40 10.91
C VAL A 1091 30.81 -26.94 10.90
N ASN A 1092 30.98 -28.25 10.89
CA ASN A 1092 32.27 -28.91 10.78
C ASN A 1092 32.53 -29.22 9.31
N LEU A 1093 33.44 -28.47 8.68
CA LEU A 1093 33.88 -28.71 7.30
C LEU A 1093 34.76 -29.98 7.28
N GLN A 1094 34.16 -31.17 7.25
CA GLN A 1094 34.91 -32.39 6.96
C GLN A 1094 35.07 -32.52 5.44
N PRO A 1095 36.28 -32.82 4.93
CA PRO A 1095 36.43 -33.26 3.55
C PRO A 1095 35.63 -34.57 3.40
N ILE A 1096 34.67 -34.61 2.48
CA ILE A 1096 34.06 -35.87 2.09
C ILE A 1096 35.16 -36.68 1.39
N GLU A 1097 35.66 -37.73 2.05
CA GLU A 1097 36.46 -38.74 1.38
C GLU A 1097 35.62 -39.28 0.22
N SER A 1098 36.15 -39.20 -1.00
CA SER A 1098 35.55 -39.81 -2.17
C SER A 1098 35.39 -41.30 -1.92
N SER A 1099 34.19 -41.73 -1.52
CA SER A 1099 33.85 -43.14 -1.43
C SER A 1099 33.66 -43.71 -2.84
N GLU A 1100 34.76 -43.90 -3.56
CA GLU A 1100 34.86 -44.98 -4.54
C GLU A 1100 34.91 -46.29 -3.75
N SER A 1101 33.74 -46.88 -3.44
CA SER A 1101 33.54 -48.33 -3.26
C SER A 1101 32.14 -48.64 -2.70
N SER A 1102 31.17 -48.91 -3.59
CA SER A 1102 30.43 -50.18 -3.71
C SER A 1102 29.27 -50.08 -4.69
#